data_AF-A0A8B8WXF2-F1
#
_entry.id   AF-A0A8B8WXF2-F1
#
_cell.length_a   1.000
_cell.length_b   1.000
_cell.length_c   1.000
_cell.angle_alpha   90.00
_cell.angle_beta   90.00
_cell.angle_gamma   90.00
#
_symmetry.space_group_name_H-M   'P 1'
#
loop_
_entity.id
_entity.type
_entity.pdbx_description
1 polymer ?
#
loop_
_entity_poly.entity_id
_entity_poly.type
_entity_poly.pdbx_seq_one_letter_code
_entity_poly.pdbx_strand_id
1 'polypeptide(L)'
;MASPTLSPDSSSQEALSGPTCSPTSDSENLSPDELELLAKLEEQNRLLEADSKSMRSMNGSRRNSGSSLVSSSSASSNLSHLEEDTWILWGRIANEWEEWRRRKEKLLKELIRKGIPHHFRAIVWQLLCSATDMPVKNQYSELLKMSSPCEKLIRRDIARTYPEHEFFKGQDSLGQEVLFNVMKAYSLVDREVGYCQGSAFIVGLLLMQMPEEEAFCVFVRLMQEYRLRELFKPSMAELGLCIYQFEYMLQEQLPDLNTHFRSQSFHTSMYASSWFLTLFLTTFPLPVATRVFDIFMYEGLEIVFRVGLALLQVNQMELMQLDMEGMSQYFQRVIPHQFDSCPDKLILKAYQVKYNPKKMKRLEKEYAAMKSKEMEEQIEIKRLRTENRLLKQRIETLEKESAALADRLIQGQVTRAQEAEENYVIKRELAVVRQQCSSAAEDLQKAQSTIRQLQEQQPGPGGGRGGARPGPTAGWQEGCPPLGTAWGPTQPSARPQDNPRLTEDFVAHLETELEQSRLRETETLGALREMQDKVLDMEKRNSSLPDENNVARLQEELKALKVREGEAVASARELKLQLQELSDTWQAHLSRGGRWKESPRKLVVGELQDELMSVRLREAQALAEGRELRQRVVELETQDHIHRNLLNRVEAERAALQEKLQYLAAQNKGLQTQLSESRRKQAEAECKSKEEVMAVRLREADSMAAVAEMRQRIAELEIQREEGRIQGQLNHSDSSQYIRELKDQIEELKAEVRLLKGPPPFEDPLAFDGLGLARHLDEDSLPSSDEELLGVGVGAALQDALYPLSPRDARFFRRLERPAKDSEGSSDSDADELAAPYSQGLDN
;
A
#
# COMPACT_ATOMS: atom_id res chain seq x y z
N MET A 1 -0.40 -56.32 53.86
CA MET A 1 -0.61 -57.44 54.79
C MET A 1 -0.71 -58.72 53.98
N ALA A 2 0.09 -59.72 54.35
CA ALA A 2 -0.07 -61.16 54.14
C ALA A 2 -0.51 -61.67 52.74
N SER A 3 0.45 -62.27 52.02
CA SER A 3 0.23 -63.50 51.24
C SER A 3 -0.21 -64.65 52.17
N PRO A 4 -0.76 -65.79 51.68
CA PRO A 4 0.13 -66.88 51.20
C PRO A 4 -0.50 -67.82 50.11
N THR A 5 0.30 -68.33 49.15
CA THR A 5 0.73 -69.76 48.94
C THR A 5 -0.37 -70.72 48.41
N LEU A 6 -0.17 -71.61 47.41
CA LEU A 6 0.79 -72.73 47.29
C LEU A 6 0.82 -73.31 45.84
N SER A 7 2.00 -73.76 45.41
CA SER A 7 2.33 -74.65 44.25
C SER A 7 2.15 -76.16 44.64
N PRO A 8 2.58 -77.24 43.91
CA PRO A 8 3.41 -77.38 42.68
C PRO A 8 3.06 -78.59 41.71
N ASP A 9 3.99 -78.85 40.76
CA ASP A 9 4.37 -80.13 40.10
C ASP A 9 4.07 -80.43 38.60
N SER A 10 5.13 -80.19 37.78
CA SER A 10 5.89 -81.09 36.87
C SER A 10 5.23 -82.25 36.09
N SER A 11 5.36 -82.19 34.74
CA SER A 11 6.18 -83.08 33.87
C SER A 11 5.56 -83.50 32.51
N SER A 12 6.31 -83.19 31.45
CA SER A 12 6.60 -83.94 30.21
C SER A 12 5.53 -84.37 29.18
N GLN A 13 5.75 -83.84 27.96
CA GLN A 13 5.59 -84.43 26.60
C GLN A 13 4.23 -84.99 26.14
N GLU A 14 3.63 -84.36 25.12
CA GLU A 14 3.19 -85.02 23.88
C GLU A 14 2.76 -84.02 22.80
N ALA A 15 2.69 -84.50 21.56
CA ALA A 15 2.68 -83.73 20.31
C ALA A 15 1.28 -83.27 19.82
N LEU A 16 1.33 -82.43 18.77
CA LEU A 16 0.34 -82.22 17.71
C LEU A 16 -0.89 -81.31 17.94
N SER A 17 -1.15 -80.53 16.87
CA SER A 17 -2.44 -80.04 16.36
C SER A 17 -2.79 -78.57 16.66
N GLY A 18 -2.71 -77.74 15.62
CA GLY A 18 -3.34 -76.42 15.59
C GLY A 18 -4.87 -76.54 15.49
N PRO A 19 -5.63 -75.52 15.94
CA PRO A 19 -7.08 -75.57 15.87
C PRO A 19 -7.57 -75.18 14.47
N THR A 20 -8.18 -76.14 13.79
CA THR A 20 -9.13 -75.96 12.70
C THR A 20 -10.37 -75.23 13.21
N CYS A 21 -10.78 -74.16 12.54
CA CYS A 21 -12.11 -73.58 12.66
C CYS A 21 -12.91 -73.94 11.40
N SER A 22 -14.08 -74.55 11.60
CA SER A 22 -14.99 -75.06 10.58
C SER A 22 -15.65 -73.93 9.78
N PRO A 23 -16.04 -74.19 8.51
CA PRO A 23 -16.67 -73.19 7.65
C PRO A 23 -18.16 -73.05 7.98
N THR A 24 -18.64 -71.82 8.09
CA THR A 24 -20.06 -71.51 8.09
C THR A 24 -20.60 -71.59 6.66
N SER A 25 -21.67 -72.36 6.54
CA SER A 25 -22.54 -72.52 5.39
C SER A 25 -23.20 -71.21 4.97
N ASP A 26 -22.73 -70.65 3.85
CA ASP A 26 -23.49 -69.77 2.95
C ASP A 26 -22.92 -70.00 1.53
N SER A 27 -23.41 -71.05 0.89
CA SER A 27 -23.18 -71.31 -0.53
C SER A 27 -24.44 -71.94 -1.06
N GLU A 28 -25.33 -71.12 -1.62
CA GLU A 28 -26.23 -71.50 -2.70
C GLU A 28 -26.94 -70.24 -3.24
N ASN A 29 -26.93 -70.11 -4.57
CA ASN A 29 -27.51 -69.05 -5.43
C ASN A 29 -26.56 -67.93 -5.88
N LEU A 30 -25.51 -68.29 -6.62
CA LEU A 30 -24.91 -67.40 -7.62
C LEU A 30 -25.72 -67.51 -8.92
N SER A 31 -25.95 -66.39 -9.60
CA SER A 31 -26.71 -66.37 -10.85
C SER A 31 -25.90 -67.01 -12.01
N PRO A 32 -26.58 -67.55 -13.05
CA PRO A 32 -25.89 -68.14 -14.21
C PRO A 32 -24.88 -67.20 -14.88
N ASP A 33 -25.17 -65.91 -14.88
CA ASP A 33 -24.30 -64.86 -15.46
C ASP A 33 -23.01 -64.66 -14.65
N GLU A 34 -23.07 -64.81 -13.32
CA GLU A 34 -21.90 -64.70 -12.43
C GLU A 34 -20.97 -65.92 -12.56
N LEU A 35 -21.53 -67.11 -12.76
CA LEU A 35 -20.75 -68.32 -13.05
C LEU A 35 -20.08 -68.25 -14.43
N GLU A 36 -20.76 -67.70 -15.43
CA GLU A 36 -20.18 -67.50 -16.76
C GLU A 36 -19.07 -66.44 -16.74
N LEU A 37 -19.24 -65.37 -15.94
CA LEU A 37 -18.22 -64.34 -15.75
C LEU A 37 -16.98 -64.90 -15.04
N LEU A 38 -17.16 -65.73 -14.02
CA LEU A 38 -16.06 -66.41 -13.34
C LEU A 38 -15.32 -67.38 -14.26
N ALA A 39 -16.03 -68.16 -15.08
CA ALA A 39 -15.42 -69.04 -16.07
C ALA A 39 -14.61 -68.25 -17.11
N LYS A 40 -15.12 -67.11 -17.57
CA LYS A 40 -14.40 -66.22 -18.51
C LYS A 40 -13.15 -65.59 -17.86
N LEU A 41 -13.22 -65.21 -16.59
CA LEU A 41 -12.08 -64.66 -15.85
C LEU A 41 -10.99 -65.72 -15.60
N GLU A 42 -11.37 -66.95 -15.28
CA GLU A 42 -10.43 -68.06 -15.12
C GLU A 42 -9.76 -68.44 -16.45
N GLU A 43 -10.50 -68.42 -17.56
CA GLU A 43 -9.96 -68.71 -18.88
C GLU A 43 -9.02 -67.60 -19.37
N GLN A 44 -9.32 -66.33 -19.08
CA GLN A 44 -8.42 -65.21 -19.34
C GLN A 44 -7.12 -65.29 -18.54
N ASN A 45 -7.20 -65.69 -17.26
CA ASN A 45 -6.02 -65.91 -16.42
C ASN A 45 -5.16 -67.07 -16.94
N ARG A 46 -5.79 -68.14 -17.45
CA ARG A 46 -5.07 -69.28 -18.04
C ARG A 46 -4.33 -68.89 -19.33
N LEU A 47 -4.90 -68.00 -20.13
CA LEU A 47 -4.26 -67.45 -21.33
C LEU A 47 -3.07 -66.52 -20.99
N LEU A 48 -3.19 -65.70 -19.95
CA LEU A 48 -2.08 -64.85 -19.47
C LEU A 48 -0.89 -65.68 -18.93
N GLU A 49 -1.18 -66.80 -18.24
CA GLU A 49 -0.12 -67.71 -17.79
C GLU A 49 0.58 -68.43 -18.96
N ALA A 50 -0.17 -68.79 -20.02
CA ALA A 50 0.40 -69.43 -21.20
C ALA A 50 1.35 -68.48 -21.97
N ASP A 51 1.01 -67.20 -22.07
CA ASP A 51 1.81 -66.19 -22.76
C ASP A 51 3.11 -65.85 -21.98
N SER A 52 3.03 -65.87 -20.64
CA SER A 52 4.21 -65.70 -19.76
C SER A 52 5.24 -66.82 -19.89
N LYS A 53 4.80 -68.05 -20.22
CA LYS A 53 5.68 -69.21 -20.46
C LYS A 53 6.27 -69.20 -21.87
N SER A 54 5.55 -68.69 -22.87
CA SER A 54 6.02 -68.55 -24.25
C SER A 54 7.21 -67.57 -24.36
N MET A 55 7.15 -66.44 -23.64
CA MET A 55 8.21 -65.43 -23.62
C MET A 55 9.52 -65.88 -22.95
N ARG A 56 9.50 -66.90 -22.08
CA ARG A 56 10.70 -67.41 -21.39
C ARG A 56 11.56 -68.37 -22.23
N SER A 57 11.08 -68.83 -23.39
CA SER A 57 11.76 -69.85 -24.20
C SER A 57 12.74 -69.28 -25.25
N MET A 58 12.74 -67.97 -25.51
CA MET A 58 13.56 -67.38 -26.60
C MET A 58 14.97 -66.88 -26.21
N ASN A 59 15.41 -67.01 -24.95
CA ASN A 59 16.66 -66.37 -24.49
C ASN A 59 17.88 -67.28 -24.27
N GLY A 60 17.95 -68.45 -24.90
CA GLY A 60 19.01 -69.42 -24.65
C GLY A 60 19.71 -69.98 -25.89
N SER A 61 20.52 -69.21 -26.61
CA SER A 61 21.68 -69.78 -27.34
C SER A 61 22.62 -68.70 -27.89
N ARG A 62 23.84 -68.60 -27.34
CA ARG A 62 25.13 -68.46 -28.06
C ARG A 62 26.27 -68.16 -27.06
N ARG A 63 27.11 -69.17 -26.80
CA ARG A 63 28.47 -69.00 -26.24
C ARG A 63 29.44 -69.74 -27.16
N ASN A 64 30.46 -69.05 -27.65
CA ASN A 64 31.78 -69.66 -27.85
C ASN A 64 32.91 -68.60 -27.75
N SER A 65 33.74 -68.81 -26.73
CA SER A 65 35.21 -68.71 -26.61
C SER A 65 36.00 -67.46 -27.01
N GLY A 66 36.87 -67.02 -26.06
CA GLY A 66 38.03 -66.17 -26.32
C GLY A 66 38.60 -65.44 -25.10
N SER A 67 39.40 -66.16 -24.29
CA SER A 67 40.24 -65.70 -23.18
C SER A 67 40.97 -64.37 -23.44
N SER A 68 40.73 -63.33 -22.63
CA SER A 68 41.56 -62.83 -21.51
C SER A 68 42.40 -61.61 -21.88
N LEU A 69 42.22 -60.50 -21.15
CA LEU A 69 43.27 -59.82 -20.37
C LEU A 69 42.71 -58.52 -19.71
N VAL A 70 42.96 -58.44 -18.40
CA VAL A 70 43.05 -57.27 -17.48
C VAL A 70 41.88 -56.29 -17.27
N SER A 71 41.19 -56.55 -16.15
CA SER A 71 41.13 -55.69 -14.94
C SER A 71 40.57 -54.26 -15.02
N SER A 72 39.26 -54.15 -14.74
CA SER A 72 38.71 -53.11 -13.84
C SER A 72 37.21 -53.30 -13.63
N SER A 73 36.81 -54.20 -12.73
CA SER A 73 35.39 -54.32 -12.34
C SER A 73 35.19 -55.08 -11.03
N SER A 74 35.77 -54.58 -9.94
CA SER A 74 35.40 -55.00 -8.57
C SER A 74 34.05 -54.43 -8.11
N ALA A 75 33.43 -53.54 -8.90
CA ALA A 75 32.11 -52.97 -8.61
C ALA A 75 30.96 -53.70 -9.32
N SER A 76 31.23 -54.41 -10.41
CA SER A 76 30.19 -55.09 -11.20
C SER A 76 29.76 -56.43 -10.61
N SER A 77 30.60 -57.07 -9.79
CA SER A 77 30.29 -58.37 -9.17
C SER A 77 29.27 -58.29 -8.03
N ASN A 78 28.99 -57.11 -7.48
CA ASN A 78 27.95 -56.92 -6.47
C ASN A 78 26.55 -56.71 -7.09
N LEU A 79 26.46 -56.41 -8.38
CA LEU A 79 25.20 -56.11 -9.05
C LEU A 79 24.50 -57.36 -9.60
N SER A 80 25.23 -58.43 -9.88
CA SER A 80 24.66 -59.71 -10.33
C SER A 80 23.98 -60.50 -9.21
N HIS A 81 24.15 -60.09 -7.94
CA HIS A 81 23.49 -60.71 -6.79
C HIS A 81 22.16 -60.03 -6.41
N LEU A 82 21.72 -59.05 -7.22
CA LEU A 82 20.52 -58.21 -7.01
C LEU A 82 19.32 -58.61 -7.89
N GLU A 83 19.38 -59.77 -8.54
CA GLU A 83 18.17 -60.43 -9.09
C GLU A 83 17.29 -61.05 -7.98
N GLU A 84 17.37 -60.54 -6.74
CA GLU A 84 16.35 -60.77 -5.73
C GLU A 84 15.10 -59.97 -6.13
N ASP A 85 13.92 -60.58 -6.01
CA ASP A 85 12.65 -59.87 -6.19
C ASP A 85 12.70 -58.55 -5.40
N THR A 86 12.37 -57.43 -6.07
CA THR A 86 12.42 -56.09 -5.47
C THR A 86 11.65 -56.05 -4.14
N TRP A 87 10.58 -56.83 -4.03
CA TRP A 87 9.82 -57.04 -2.80
C TRP A 87 10.66 -57.64 -1.66
N ILE A 88 11.38 -58.74 -1.92
CA ILE A 88 12.22 -59.43 -0.92
C ILE A 88 13.34 -58.51 -0.45
N LEU A 89 13.98 -57.79 -1.38
CA LEU A 89 15.04 -56.85 -1.08
C LEU A 89 14.55 -55.74 -0.14
N TRP A 90 13.44 -55.08 -0.47
CA TRP A 90 12.87 -54.02 0.38
C TRP A 90 12.32 -54.54 1.70
N GLY A 91 11.79 -55.78 1.74
CA GLY A 91 11.44 -56.46 2.98
C GLY A 91 12.63 -56.67 3.90
N ARG A 92 13.78 -57.10 3.36
CA ARG A 92 15.03 -57.21 4.11
C ARG A 92 15.52 -55.84 4.59
N ILE A 93 15.48 -54.82 3.73
CA ILE A 93 15.89 -53.45 4.09
C ILE A 93 15.05 -52.91 5.26
N ALA A 94 13.73 -53.11 5.23
CA ALA A 94 12.84 -52.65 6.29
C ALA A 94 13.11 -53.36 7.62
N ASN A 95 13.31 -54.67 7.59
CA ASN A 95 13.57 -55.47 8.80
C ASN A 95 14.98 -55.22 9.39
N GLU A 96 15.97 -54.98 8.54
CA GLU A 96 17.39 -54.78 8.93
C GLU A 96 17.82 -53.31 8.79
N TRP A 97 16.90 -52.37 9.03
CA TRP A 97 17.09 -50.94 8.73
C TRP A 97 18.39 -50.36 9.29
N GLU A 98 18.65 -50.61 10.57
CA GLU A 98 19.81 -50.10 11.31
C GLU A 98 21.15 -50.62 10.73
N GLU A 99 21.16 -51.83 10.18
CA GLU A 99 22.33 -52.38 9.50
C GLU A 99 22.51 -51.75 8.11
N TRP A 100 21.43 -51.65 7.33
CA TRP A 100 21.47 -51.06 6.00
C TRP A 100 21.90 -49.59 6.04
N ARG A 101 21.37 -48.83 7.00
CA ARG A 101 21.72 -47.42 7.20
C ARG A 101 23.18 -47.22 7.58
N ARG A 102 23.77 -48.11 8.41
CA ARG A 102 25.17 -47.97 8.85
C ARG A 102 26.19 -48.58 7.89
N ARG A 103 25.91 -49.75 7.32
CA ARG A 103 26.89 -50.55 6.56
C ARG A 103 26.68 -50.48 5.05
N LYS A 104 25.45 -50.24 4.58
CA LYS A 104 25.07 -50.27 3.16
C LYS A 104 24.47 -48.94 2.69
N GLU A 105 24.84 -47.83 3.33
CA GLU A 105 24.28 -46.49 3.08
C GLU A 105 24.28 -46.10 1.60
N LYS A 106 25.41 -46.31 0.90
CA LYS A 106 25.53 -45.97 -0.53
C LYS A 106 24.55 -46.75 -1.41
N LEU A 107 24.37 -48.04 -1.12
CA LEU A 107 23.44 -48.89 -1.87
C LEU A 107 21.99 -48.51 -1.55
N LEU A 108 21.68 -48.28 -0.28
CA LEU A 108 20.37 -47.80 0.15
C LEU A 108 20.00 -46.49 -0.57
N LYS A 109 20.94 -45.55 -0.64
CA LYS A 109 20.78 -44.29 -1.38
C LYS A 109 20.45 -44.52 -2.85
N GLU A 110 21.18 -45.42 -3.53
CA GLU A 110 20.91 -45.75 -4.93
C GLU A 110 19.54 -46.41 -5.13
N LEU A 111 19.10 -47.27 -4.21
CA LEU A 111 17.78 -47.90 -4.25
C LEU A 111 16.66 -46.88 -4.06
N ILE A 112 16.78 -45.96 -3.11
CA ILE A 112 15.81 -44.86 -2.91
C ILE A 112 15.71 -43.99 -4.17
N ARG A 113 16.85 -43.69 -4.81
CA ARG A 113 16.88 -42.94 -6.08
C ARG A 113 16.21 -43.69 -7.23
N LYS A 114 16.26 -45.03 -7.26
CA LYS A 114 15.51 -45.87 -8.21
C LYS A 114 14.02 -45.96 -7.88
N GLY A 115 13.67 -45.74 -6.61
CA GLY A 115 12.30 -45.57 -6.14
C GLY A 115 11.89 -46.62 -5.12
N ILE A 116 11.09 -46.15 -4.15
CA ILE A 116 10.55 -46.98 -3.10
C ILE A 116 9.25 -47.60 -3.63
N PRO A 117 9.10 -48.93 -3.61
CA PRO A 117 7.85 -49.57 -4.01
C PRO A 117 6.71 -49.11 -3.11
N HIS A 118 5.52 -48.91 -3.69
CA HIS A 118 4.37 -48.31 -3.01
C HIS A 118 4.07 -48.93 -1.64
N HIS A 119 4.00 -50.26 -1.57
CA HIS A 119 3.70 -51.01 -0.35
C HIS A 119 4.71 -50.81 0.79
N PHE A 120 5.95 -50.39 0.48
CA PHE A 120 6.99 -50.17 1.48
C PHE A 120 7.10 -48.70 1.91
N ARG A 121 6.47 -47.74 1.22
CA ARG A 121 6.62 -46.30 1.53
C ARG A 121 6.18 -45.96 2.95
N ALA A 122 5.06 -46.53 3.39
CA ALA A 122 4.52 -46.33 4.73
C ALA A 122 5.59 -46.58 5.81
N ILE A 123 6.33 -47.67 5.66
CA ILE A 123 7.35 -48.13 6.61
C ILE A 123 8.65 -47.35 6.38
N VAL A 124 9.13 -47.29 5.14
CA VAL A 124 10.44 -46.71 4.80
C VAL A 124 10.47 -45.22 5.09
N TRP A 125 9.40 -44.44 4.84
CA TRP A 125 9.39 -43.02 5.17
C TRP A 125 9.43 -42.75 6.67
N GLN A 126 8.75 -43.58 7.48
CA GLN A 126 8.86 -43.52 8.94
C GLN A 126 10.28 -43.83 9.41
N LEU A 127 10.92 -44.85 8.83
CA LEU A 127 12.30 -45.23 9.15
C LEU A 127 13.33 -44.16 8.73
N LEU A 128 13.13 -43.52 7.57
CA LEU A 128 13.97 -42.42 7.09
C LEU A 128 13.93 -41.21 8.02
N CYS A 129 12.73 -40.85 8.51
CA CYS A 129 12.53 -39.75 9.45
C CYS A 129 12.77 -40.15 10.92
N SER A 130 13.06 -41.42 11.19
CA SER A 130 13.11 -41.99 12.56
C SER A 130 11.85 -41.66 13.37
N ALA A 131 10.67 -41.77 12.75
CA ALA A 131 9.38 -41.31 13.27
C ALA A 131 8.53 -42.40 13.95
N THR A 132 9.03 -43.64 14.07
CA THR A 132 8.25 -44.80 14.56
C THR A 132 7.80 -44.65 16.02
N ASP A 133 8.69 -44.18 16.91
CA ASP A 133 8.46 -44.11 18.36
C ASP A 133 8.59 -42.67 18.89
N MET A 134 7.70 -41.80 18.43
CA MET A 134 7.71 -40.39 18.81
C MET A 134 6.86 -40.10 20.05
N PRO A 135 7.39 -39.39 21.08
CA PRO A 135 6.59 -39.00 22.25
C PRO A 135 5.33 -38.18 21.92
N VAL A 136 5.39 -37.39 20.84
CA VAL A 136 4.26 -36.58 20.37
C VAL A 136 3.10 -37.45 19.87
N LYS A 137 3.35 -38.69 19.46
CA LYS A 137 2.31 -39.66 19.06
C LYS A 137 1.28 -39.84 20.18
N ASN A 138 1.77 -40.03 21.41
CA ASN A 138 0.93 -40.21 22.60
C ASN A 138 0.12 -38.95 22.97
N GLN A 139 0.49 -37.77 22.44
CA GLN A 139 -0.21 -36.51 22.67
C GLN A 139 -1.27 -36.22 21.60
N TYR A 140 -1.28 -36.97 20.50
CA TYR A 140 -2.14 -36.68 19.35
C TYR A 140 -3.62 -36.62 19.72
N SER A 141 -4.10 -37.61 20.46
CA SER A 141 -5.49 -37.68 20.93
C SER A 141 -5.90 -36.51 21.81
N GLU A 142 -4.98 -35.97 22.63
CA GLU A 142 -5.24 -34.78 23.44
C GLU A 142 -5.24 -33.50 22.60
N LEU A 143 -4.33 -33.39 21.62
CA LEU A 143 -4.28 -32.25 20.70
C LEU A 143 -5.57 -32.11 19.87
N LEU A 144 -6.19 -33.23 19.49
CA LEU A 144 -7.46 -33.21 18.74
C LEU A 144 -8.64 -32.63 19.55
N LYS A 145 -8.62 -32.77 20.89
CA LYS A 145 -9.65 -32.22 21.78
C LYS A 145 -9.54 -30.71 21.97
N MET A 146 -8.35 -30.15 21.73
CA MET A 146 -8.11 -28.71 21.86
C MET A 146 -8.65 -27.95 20.64
N SER A 147 -8.90 -26.64 20.76
CA SER A 147 -9.27 -25.78 19.63
C SER A 147 -8.05 -25.06 19.06
N SER A 148 -7.96 -25.00 17.72
CA SER A 148 -6.89 -24.27 17.03
C SER A 148 -7.41 -22.95 16.42
N PRO A 149 -6.65 -21.84 16.53
CA PRO A 149 -6.99 -20.60 15.84
C PRO A 149 -6.90 -20.73 14.31
N CYS A 150 -6.25 -21.78 13.80
CA CYS A 150 -6.05 -21.99 12.36
C CYS A 150 -7.18 -22.79 11.68
N GLU A 151 -8.18 -23.29 12.42
CA GLU A 151 -9.18 -24.23 11.88
C GLU A 151 -9.91 -23.71 10.64
N LYS A 152 -10.27 -22.42 10.61
CA LYS A 152 -10.93 -21.81 9.44
C LYS A 152 -10.05 -21.82 8.19
N LEU A 153 -8.76 -21.52 8.35
CA LEU A 153 -7.79 -21.54 7.25
C LEU A 153 -7.55 -22.97 6.75
N ILE A 154 -7.41 -23.91 7.69
CA ILE A 154 -7.23 -25.33 7.40
C ILE A 154 -8.40 -25.86 6.56
N ARG A 155 -9.66 -25.64 7.00
CA ARG A 155 -10.85 -26.13 6.29
C ARG A 155 -10.94 -25.62 4.85
N ARG A 156 -10.60 -24.35 4.63
CA ARG A 156 -10.60 -23.75 3.28
C ARG A 156 -9.62 -24.45 2.34
N ASP A 157 -8.45 -24.82 2.85
CA ASP A 157 -7.39 -25.42 2.05
C ASP A 157 -7.60 -26.92 1.81
N ILE A 158 -8.25 -27.62 2.73
CA ILE A 158 -8.61 -29.04 2.57
C ILE A 158 -9.50 -29.27 1.37
N ALA A 159 -10.52 -28.42 1.16
CA ALA A 159 -11.44 -28.54 0.03
C ALA A 159 -10.76 -28.46 -1.36
N ARG A 160 -9.53 -27.94 -1.42
CA ARG A 160 -8.72 -27.83 -2.64
C ARG A 160 -7.48 -28.73 -2.64
N THR A 161 -7.31 -29.60 -1.64
CA THR A 161 -6.17 -30.52 -1.53
C THR A 161 -6.55 -31.88 -2.10
N TYR A 162 -5.98 -32.23 -3.27
CA TYR A 162 -6.31 -33.44 -4.04
C TYR A 162 -7.82 -33.66 -4.27
N PRO A 163 -8.58 -32.67 -4.77
CA PRO A 163 -10.06 -32.74 -4.83
C PRO A 163 -10.59 -33.89 -5.71
N GLU A 164 -9.82 -34.31 -6.72
CA GLU A 164 -10.19 -35.39 -7.64
C GLU A 164 -9.75 -36.78 -7.16
N HIS A 165 -8.96 -36.87 -6.08
CA HIS A 165 -8.47 -38.15 -5.58
C HIS A 165 -9.55 -38.86 -4.74
N GLU A 166 -9.83 -40.12 -5.03
CA GLU A 166 -10.93 -40.90 -4.41
C GLU A 166 -10.96 -40.83 -2.88
N PHE A 167 -9.80 -40.87 -2.22
CA PHE A 167 -9.72 -40.77 -0.75
C PHE A 167 -10.17 -39.40 -0.18
N PHE A 168 -10.02 -38.31 -0.93
CA PHE A 168 -10.32 -36.93 -0.50
C PHE A 168 -11.59 -36.37 -1.15
N LYS A 169 -12.09 -37.00 -2.21
CA LYS A 169 -13.26 -36.57 -2.97
C LYS A 169 -14.54 -36.67 -2.14
N GLY A 170 -15.44 -35.70 -2.33
CA GLY A 170 -16.69 -35.58 -1.57
C GLY A 170 -16.55 -34.62 -0.37
N GLN A 171 -17.63 -33.90 -0.04
CA GLN A 171 -17.64 -33.06 1.15
C GLN A 171 -17.58 -33.93 2.41
N ASP A 172 -16.76 -33.51 3.37
CA ASP A 172 -16.58 -34.20 4.65
C ASP A 172 -16.20 -35.69 4.50
N SER A 173 -15.42 -36.01 3.45
CA SER A 173 -14.88 -37.35 3.27
C SER A 173 -13.91 -37.72 4.39
N LEU A 174 -13.73 -39.02 4.63
CA LEU A 174 -12.79 -39.51 5.64
C LEU A 174 -11.39 -38.91 5.43
N GLY A 175 -10.91 -38.85 4.19
CA GLY A 175 -9.61 -38.24 3.87
C GLY A 175 -9.53 -36.77 4.24
N GLN A 176 -10.60 -35.98 4.03
CA GLN A 176 -10.64 -34.58 4.45
C GLN A 176 -10.66 -34.43 5.97
N GLU A 177 -11.38 -35.30 6.69
CA GLU A 177 -11.44 -35.31 8.15
C GLU A 177 -10.08 -35.63 8.77
N VAL A 178 -9.42 -36.71 8.34
CA VAL A 178 -8.11 -37.08 8.89
C VAL A 178 -7.03 -36.06 8.51
N LEU A 179 -7.12 -35.43 7.33
CA LEU A 179 -6.26 -34.31 6.96
C LEU A 179 -6.49 -33.09 7.85
N PHE A 180 -7.75 -32.77 8.17
CA PHE A 180 -8.08 -31.69 9.10
C PHE A 180 -7.49 -31.95 10.48
N ASN A 181 -7.63 -33.17 10.99
CA ASN A 181 -7.13 -33.56 12.29
C ASN A 181 -5.60 -33.41 12.39
N VAL A 182 -4.85 -33.93 11.42
CA VAL A 182 -3.37 -33.83 11.42
C VAL A 182 -2.92 -32.38 11.32
N MET A 183 -3.51 -31.60 10.41
CA MET A 183 -3.15 -30.18 10.26
C MET A 183 -3.51 -29.36 11.51
N LYS A 184 -4.66 -29.65 12.13
CA LYS A 184 -5.10 -29.02 13.37
C LYS A 184 -4.14 -29.35 14.51
N ALA A 185 -3.84 -30.62 14.72
CA ALA A 185 -2.91 -31.07 15.76
C ALA A 185 -1.54 -30.43 15.57
N TYR A 186 -0.99 -30.42 14.35
CA TYR A 186 0.30 -29.78 14.07
C TYR A 186 0.30 -28.28 14.41
N SER A 187 -0.76 -27.56 14.04
CA SER A 187 -0.86 -26.12 14.33
C SER A 187 -0.84 -25.78 15.83
N LEU A 188 -1.15 -26.76 16.69
CA LEU A 188 -1.08 -26.64 18.14
C LEU A 188 0.29 -27.02 18.71
N VAL A 189 1.00 -27.94 18.04
CA VAL A 189 2.38 -28.34 18.38
C VAL A 189 3.35 -27.19 18.13
N ASP A 190 3.27 -26.55 16.96
CA ASP A 190 4.13 -25.42 16.60
C ASP A 190 3.30 -24.18 16.34
N ARG A 191 3.04 -23.40 17.39
CA ARG A 191 2.22 -22.18 17.31
C ARG A 191 2.89 -21.03 16.54
N GLU A 192 4.21 -21.03 16.41
CA GLU A 192 4.94 -19.99 15.67
C GLU A 192 4.65 -20.12 14.16
N VAL A 193 4.69 -21.36 13.65
CA VAL A 193 4.31 -21.65 12.26
C VAL A 193 2.79 -21.72 12.12
N GLY A 194 2.11 -22.39 13.05
CA GLY A 194 0.69 -22.69 13.01
C GLY A 194 0.35 -23.51 11.76
N TYR A 195 -0.38 -22.90 10.85
CA TYR A 195 -0.73 -23.47 9.55
C TYR A 195 -0.16 -22.63 8.41
N CYS A 196 0.66 -23.25 7.56
CA CYS A 196 1.12 -22.62 6.32
C CYS A 196 0.40 -23.23 5.11
N GLN A 197 -0.12 -22.36 4.24
CA GLN A 197 -0.72 -22.76 2.97
C GLN A 197 0.27 -23.60 2.15
N GLY A 198 -0.22 -24.71 1.60
CA GLY A 198 0.57 -25.67 0.83
C GLY A 198 1.03 -26.90 1.64
N SER A 199 1.19 -26.78 2.97
CA SER A 199 1.61 -27.90 3.82
C SER A 199 0.59 -29.06 3.84
N ALA A 200 -0.70 -28.77 3.67
CA ALA A 200 -1.75 -29.77 3.56
C ALA A 200 -1.53 -30.77 2.41
N PHE A 201 -0.86 -30.39 1.32
CA PHE A 201 -0.55 -31.32 0.23
C PHE A 201 0.49 -32.36 0.65
N ILE A 202 1.44 -31.99 1.51
CA ILE A 202 2.45 -32.91 2.07
C ILE A 202 1.74 -33.91 2.98
N VAL A 203 0.89 -33.43 3.90
CA VAL A 203 0.14 -34.31 4.80
C VAL A 203 -0.84 -35.19 4.03
N GLY A 204 -1.50 -34.66 3.01
CA GLY A 204 -2.38 -35.44 2.14
C GLY A 204 -1.64 -36.59 1.46
N LEU A 205 -0.41 -36.38 0.96
CA LEU A 205 0.42 -37.46 0.43
C LEU A 205 0.76 -38.51 1.50
N LEU A 206 1.12 -38.08 2.71
CA LEU A 206 1.42 -39.00 3.81
C LEU A 206 0.21 -39.88 4.17
N LEU A 207 -0.97 -39.28 4.26
CA LEU A 207 -2.23 -39.98 4.57
C LEU A 207 -2.66 -40.97 3.49
N MET A 208 -2.26 -40.78 2.23
CA MET A 208 -2.45 -41.78 1.18
C MET A 208 -1.55 -43.02 1.36
N GLN A 209 -0.50 -42.95 2.19
CA GLN A 209 0.47 -44.03 2.37
C GLN A 209 0.43 -44.66 3.77
N MET A 210 0.04 -43.93 4.81
CA MET A 210 0.10 -44.40 6.20
C MET A 210 -1.09 -43.87 7.02
N PRO A 211 -1.40 -44.50 8.16
CA PRO A 211 -2.49 -44.02 9.03
C PRO A 211 -2.18 -42.66 9.64
N GLU A 212 -3.22 -42.06 10.22
CA GLU A 212 -3.25 -40.66 10.64
C GLU A 212 -2.18 -40.30 11.68
N GLU A 213 -1.99 -41.14 12.70
CA GLU A 213 -1.01 -40.88 13.77
C GLU A 213 0.43 -40.96 13.26
N GLU A 214 0.73 -41.93 12.37
CA GLU A 214 2.02 -42.05 11.72
C GLU A 214 2.28 -40.87 10.79
N ALA A 215 1.28 -40.44 10.01
CA ALA A 215 1.39 -39.28 9.13
C ALA A 215 1.68 -38.00 9.93
N PHE A 216 1.02 -37.82 11.09
CA PHE A 216 1.32 -36.73 12.02
C PHE A 216 2.77 -36.79 12.52
N CYS A 217 3.25 -37.95 12.97
CA CYS A 217 4.61 -38.11 13.46
C CYS A 217 5.67 -37.81 12.38
N VAL A 218 5.47 -38.34 11.17
CA VAL A 218 6.34 -38.08 10.02
C VAL A 218 6.32 -36.59 9.69
N PHE A 219 5.15 -35.95 9.65
CA PHE A 219 5.05 -34.52 9.36
C PHE A 219 5.77 -33.67 10.42
N VAL A 220 5.62 -33.97 11.71
CA VAL A 220 6.38 -33.30 12.78
C VAL A 220 7.89 -33.45 12.56
N ARG A 221 8.38 -34.63 12.17
CA ARG A 221 9.80 -34.84 11.86
C ARG A 221 10.28 -34.06 10.64
N LEU A 222 9.47 -34.01 9.58
CA LEU A 222 9.78 -33.19 8.41
C LEU A 222 9.94 -31.71 8.79
N MET A 223 9.09 -31.22 9.68
CA MET A 223 9.17 -29.85 10.17
C MET A 223 10.44 -29.62 11.01
N GLN A 224 10.81 -30.56 11.89
CA GLN A 224 11.96 -30.43 12.78
C GLN A 224 13.31 -30.61 12.09
N GLU A 225 13.46 -31.62 11.23
CA GLU A 225 14.77 -32.09 10.75
C GLU A 225 15.03 -31.77 9.27
N TYR A 226 13.99 -31.51 8.46
CA TYR A 226 14.11 -31.32 7.01
C TYR A 226 14.04 -29.86 6.56
N ARG A 227 14.20 -28.90 7.49
CA ARG A 227 14.09 -27.44 7.27
C ARG A 227 12.73 -26.95 6.77
N LEU A 228 11.70 -27.79 6.71
CA LEU A 228 10.36 -27.37 6.27
C LEU A 228 9.74 -26.35 7.21
N ARG A 229 9.99 -26.46 8.52
CA ARG A 229 9.54 -25.47 9.50
C ARG A 229 10.02 -24.06 9.16
N GLU A 230 11.30 -23.92 8.82
CA GLU A 230 11.89 -22.62 8.51
C GLU A 230 11.31 -22.03 7.21
N LEU A 231 11.02 -22.87 6.21
CA LEU A 231 10.30 -22.46 4.99
C LEU A 231 8.90 -21.93 5.26
N PHE A 232 8.22 -22.49 6.28
CA PHE A 232 6.83 -22.17 6.60
C PHE A 232 6.64 -21.12 7.69
N LYS A 233 7.72 -20.59 8.27
CA LYS A 233 7.63 -19.47 9.21
C LYS A 233 6.95 -18.26 8.56
N PRO A 234 6.16 -17.46 9.30
CA PRO A 234 5.42 -16.33 8.74
C PRO A 234 6.28 -15.29 8.01
N SER A 235 7.55 -15.14 8.39
CA SER A 235 8.48 -14.20 7.73
C SER A 235 8.88 -14.63 6.31
N MET A 236 8.68 -15.91 5.94
CA MET A 236 9.12 -16.51 4.67
C MET A 236 10.61 -16.28 4.38
N ALA A 237 11.43 -16.08 5.41
CA ALA A 237 12.84 -15.73 5.26
C ALA A 237 13.63 -16.85 4.57
N GLU A 238 13.38 -18.09 4.96
CA GLU A 238 14.02 -19.28 4.41
C GLU A 238 13.58 -19.56 2.96
N LEU A 239 12.30 -19.31 2.65
CA LEU A 239 11.82 -19.39 1.27
C LEU A 239 12.54 -18.36 0.41
N GLY A 240 12.65 -17.10 0.89
CA GLY A 240 13.41 -16.05 0.21
C GLY A 240 14.86 -16.44 -0.04
N LEU A 241 15.52 -17.08 0.94
CA LEU A 241 16.86 -17.64 0.78
C LEU A 241 16.91 -18.71 -0.32
N CYS A 242 15.96 -19.66 -0.33
CA CYS A 242 15.91 -20.70 -1.35
C CYS A 242 15.70 -20.13 -2.76
N ILE A 243 14.82 -19.12 -2.90
CA ILE A 243 14.61 -18.41 -4.16
C ILE A 243 15.89 -17.70 -4.61
N TYR A 244 16.60 -17.02 -3.71
CA TYR A 244 17.87 -16.38 -4.03
C TYR A 244 18.94 -17.38 -4.49
N GLN A 245 19.09 -18.51 -3.78
CA GLN A 245 20.01 -19.58 -4.16
C GLN A 245 19.64 -20.20 -5.52
N PHE A 246 18.34 -20.40 -5.77
CA PHE A 246 17.85 -20.98 -7.02
C PHE A 246 18.05 -20.02 -8.20
N GLU A 247 17.77 -18.73 -8.02
CA GLU A 247 18.03 -17.71 -9.04
C GLU A 247 19.52 -17.61 -9.36
N TYR A 248 20.40 -17.73 -8.35
CA TYR A 248 21.83 -17.77 -8.58
C TYR A 248 22.24 -18.99 -9.41
N MET A 249 21.68 -20.18 -9.13
CA MET A 249 21.92 -21.38 -9.94
C MET A 249 21.43 -21.20 -11.38
N LEU A 250 20.26 -20.58 -11.56
CA LEU A 250 19.70 -20.24 -12.87
C LEU A 250 20.65 -19.31 -13.63
N GLN A 251 21.16 -18.26 -12.98
CA GLN A 251 22.11 -17.32 -13.57
C GLN A 251 23.42 -18.00 -14.01
N GLU A 252 23.93 -18.96 -13.23
CA GLU A 252 25.19 -19.64 -13.52
C GLU A 252 25.05 -20.71 -14.61
N GLN A 253 23.94 -21.47 -14.62
CA GLN A 253 23.79 -22.64 -15.49
C GLN A 253 22.94 -22.38 -16.73
N LEU A 254 22.04 -21.39 -16.71
CA LEU A 254 21.16 -21.00 -17.82
C LEU A 254 21.11 -19.46 -17.94
N PRO A 255 22.24 -18.80 -18.24
CA PRO A 255 22.34 -17.33 -18.25
C PRO A 255 21.40 -16.66 -19.27
N ASP A 256 21.21 -17.28 -20.44
CA ASP A 256 20.32 -16.75 -21.49
C ASP A 256 18.86 -16.78 -21.02
N LEU A 257 18.44 -17.88 -20.38
CA LEU A 257 17.09 -18.01 -19.83
C LEU A 257 16.85 -17.03 -18.68
N ASN A 258 17.85 -16.85 -17.80
CA ASN A 258 17.76 -15.85 -16.73
C ASN A 258 17.59 -14.43 -17.31
N THR A 259 18.35 -14.10 -18.36
CA THR A 259 18.28 -12.80 -19.02
C THR A 259 16.91 -12.60 -19.66
N HIS A 260 16.38 -13.63 -20.32
CA HIS A 260 15.02 -13.61 -20.86
C HIS A 260 13.97 -13.39 -19.76
N PHE A 261 14.00 -14.17 -18.68
CA PHE A 261 13.10 -14.03 -17.54
C PHE A 261 13.14 -12.62 -16.95
N ARG A 262 14.34 -12.04 -16.77
CA ARG A 262 14.49 -10.66 -16.30
C ARG A 262 13.93 -9.64 -17.28
N SER A 263 14.14 -9.82 -18.59
CA SER A 263 13.58 -8.93 -19.63
C SER A 263 12.05 -8.95 -19.65
N GLN A 264 11.45 -10.12 -19.36
CA GLN A 264 10.00 -10.30 -19.28
C GLN A 264 9.42 -9.98 -17.90
N SER A 265 10.24 -9.52 -16.94
CA SER A 265 9.85 -9.32 -15.53
C SER A 265 9.22 -10.57 -14.89
N PHE A 266 9.64 -11.76 -15.33
CA PHE A 266 9.18 -13.04 -14.81
C PHE A 266 10.09 -13.48 -13.66
N HIS A 267 9.70 -13.11 -12.44
CA HIS A 267 10.53 -13.35 -11.26
C HIS A 267 10.50 -14.82 -10.82
N THR A 268 11.63 -15.33 -10.35
CA THR A 268 11.80 -16.70 -9.83
C THR A 268 10.74 -17.10 -8.81
N SER A 269 10.34 -16.18 -7.93
CA SER A 269 9.31 -16.40 -6.91
C SER A 269 7.93 -16.70 -7.49
N MET A 270 7.62 -16.31 -8.73
CA MET A 270 6.30 -16.51 -9.34
C MET A 270 6.01 -17.99 -9.63
N TYR A 271 7.04 -18.76 -10.00
CA TYR A 271 6.88 -20.16 -10.37
C TYR A 271 7.53 -21.13 -9.38
N ALA A 272 8.62 -20.74 -8.71
CA ALA A 272 9.38 -21.66 -7.87
C ALA A 272 8.87 -21.73 -6.41
N SER A 273 8.09 -20.75 -5.94
CA SER A 273 7.63 -20.73 -4.54
C SER A 273 6.83 -21.99 -4.18
N SER A 274 5.92 -22.43 -5.06
CA SER A 274 5.14 -23.66 -4.85
C SER A 274 6.02 -24.91 -4.89
N TRP A 275 7.10 -24.93 -5.67
CA TRP A 275 8.02 -26.05 -5.76
C TRP A 275 8.70 -26.32 -4.41
N PHE A 276 9.16 -25.27 -3.74
CA PHE A 276 9.79 -25.38 -2.41
C PHE A 276 8.76 -25.64 -1.31
N LEU A 277 7.64 -24.91 -1.29
CA LEU A 277 6.63 -25.03 -0.24
C LEU A 277 5.84 -26.35 -0.30
N THR A 278 5.69 -26.94 -1.49
CA THR A 278 4.87 -28.15 -1.65
C THR A 278 5.68 -29.34 -2.15
N LEU A 279 7.00 -29.20 -2.28
CA LEU A 279 7.89 -30.26 -2.78
C LEU A 279 7.41 -30.83 -4.13
N PHE A 280 6.93 -29.92 -5.00
CA PHE A 280 6.29 -30.18 -6.29
C PHE A 280 4.94 -30.93 -6.26
N LEU A 281 4.33 -31.19 -5.09
CA LEU A 281 3.04 -31.90 -4.99
C LEU A 281 1.86 -31.17 -5.65
N THR A 282 1.96 -29.85 -5.78
CA THR A 282 0.98 -29.04 -6.51
C THR A 282 1.32 -28.84 -7.98
N THR A 283 2.51 -29.28 -8.41
CA THR A 283 3.01 -29.09 -9.78
C THR A 283 2.93 -30.37 -10.58
N PHE A 284 3.25 -31.53 -9.99
CA PHE A 284 3.26 -32.81 -10.70
C PHE A 284 2.12 -33.72 -10.28
N PRO A 285 1.67 -34.60 -11.18
CA PRO A 285 0.86 -35.76 -10.82
C PRO A 285 1.55 -36.65 -9.78
N LEU A 286 0.75 -37.33 -8.96
CA LEU A 286 1.22 -38.14 -7.83
C LEU A 286 2.37 -39.12 -8.15
N PRO A 287 2.37 -39.86 -9.28
CA PRO A 287 3.47 -40.78 -9.59
C PRO A 287 4.83 -40.08 -9.69
N VAL A 288 4.89 -38.88 -10.29
CA VAL A 288 6.14 -38.11 -10.42
C VAL A 288 6.47 -37.42 -9.10
N ALA A 289 5.49 -36.77 -8.47
CA ALA A 289 5.69 -36.05 -7.22
C ALA A 289 6.18 -36.98 -6.09
N THR A 290 5.64 -38.20 -5.99
CA THR A 290 6.05 -39.20 -5.00
C THR A 290 7.50 -39.63 -5.19
N ARG A 291 7.99 -39.71 -6.44
CA ARG A 291 9.40 -40.04 -6.72
C ARG A 291 10.35 -38.95 -6.26
N VAL A 292 9.96 -37.67 -6.41
CA VAL A 292 10.72 -36.55 -5.84
C VAL A 292 10.67 -36.59 -4.31
N PHE A 293 9.52 -36.91 -3.75
CA PHE A 293 9.32 -37.01 -2.30
C PHE A 293 10.12 -38.14 -1.65
N ASP A 294 10.21 -39.33 -2.29
CA ASP A 294 11.07 -40.44 -1.86
C ASP A 294 12.52 -40.00 -1.68
N ILE A 295 13.04 -39.22 -2.63
CA ILE A 295 14.42 -38.73 -2.60
C ILE A 295 14.57 -37.60 -1.59
N PHE A 296 13.58 -36.70 -1.48
CA PHE A 296 13.57 -35.64 -0.48
C PHE A 296 13.65 -36.20 0.94
N MET A 297 12.94 -37.30 1.22
CA MET A 297 12.99 -38.02 2.50
C MET A 297 14.39 -38.55 2.87
N TYR A 298 15.33 -38.62 1.92
CA TYR A 298 16.71 -39.07 2.19
C TYR A 298 17.76 -37.96 2.00
N GLU A 299 17.60 -37.10 0.98
CA GLU A 299 18.58 -36.07 0.60
C GLU A 299 18.20 -34.64 1.02
N GLY A 300 16.97 -34.43 1.51
CA GLY A 300 16.45 -33.12 1.89
C GLY A 300 16.25 -32.18 0.70
N LEU A 301 16.29 -30.86 0.95
CA LEU A 301 15.96 -29.83 -0.04
C LEU A 301 16.87 -29.79 -1.27
N GLU A 302 18.05 -30.42 -1.26
CA GLU A 302 18.96 -30.45 -2.41
C GLU A 302 18.25 -30.97 -3.68
N ILE A 303 17.39 -32.00 -3.55
CA ILE A 303 16.67 -32.54 -4.71
C ILE A 303 15.71 -31.51 -5.31
N VAL A 304 15.14 -30.61 -4.49
CA VAL A 304 14.19 -29.60 -4.97
C VAL A 304 14.89 -28.61 -5.90
N PHE A 305 16.10 -28.17 -5.54
CA PHE A 305 16.93 -27.34 -6.42
C PHE A 305 17.29 -28.05 -7.72
N ARG A 306 17.69 -29.32 -7.62
CA ARG A 306 18.09 -30.14 -8.79
C ARG A 306 16.94 -30.36 -9.75
N VAL A 307 15.77 -30.76 -9.24
CA VAL A 307 14.56 -30.97 -10.05
C VAL A 307 14.12 -29.65 -10.67
N GLY A 308 14.03 -28.58 -9.87
CA GLY A 308 13.62 -27.26 -10.38
C GLY A 308 14.49 -26.78 -11.53
N LEU A 309 15.83 -26.92 -11.43
CA LEU A 309 16.72 -26.50 -12.51
C LEU A 309 16.69 -27.45 -13.70
N ALA A 310 16.51 -28.76 -13.48
CA ALA A 310 16.34 -29.73 -14.57
C ALA A 310 15.08 -29.44 -15.39
N LEU A 311 13.99 -29.01 -14.76
CA LEU A 311 12.77 -28.61 -15.48
C LEU A 311 13.04 -27.43 -16.42
N LEU A 312 13.81 -26.44 -15.94
CA LEU A 312 14.21 -25.29 -16.75
C LEU A 312 15.16 -25.70 -17.88
N GLN A 313 16.09 -26.63 -17.64
CA GLN A 313 17.00 -27.16 -18.66
C GLN A 313 16.26 -27.90 -19.77
N VAL A 314 15.29 -28.75 -19.40
CA VAL A 314 14.50 -29.52 -20.38
C VAL A 314 13.62 -28.62 -21.23
N ASN A 315 13.06 -27.56 -20.64
CA ASN A 315 12.11 -26.66 -21.30
C ASN A 315 12.73 -25.35 -21.78
N GLN A 316 14.06 -25.23 -21.78
CA GLN A 316 14.75 -23.97 -22.10
C GLN A 316 14.35 -23.42 -23.47
N MET A 317 14.34 -24.27 -24.51
CA MET A 317 14.06 -23.80 -25.88
C MET A 317 12.64 -23.25 -26.04
N GLU A 318 11.66 -23.85 -25.39
CA GLU A 318 10.26 -23.38 -25.41
C GLU A 318 10.10 -22.11 -24.59
N LEU A 319 10.65 -22.09 -23.36
CA LEU A 319 10.54 -20.93 -22.46
C LEU A 319 11.18 -19.66 -23.04
N MET A 320 12.26 -19.78 -23.83
CA MET A 320 12.92 -18.66 -24.50
C MET A 320 12.04 -17.96 -25.56
N GLN A 321 11.00 -18.63 -26.04
CA GLN A 321 10.11 -18.10 -27.09
C GLN A 321 8.84 -17.46 -26.51
N LEU A 322 8.58 -17.66 -25.22
CA LEU A 322 7.35 -17.24 -24.57
C LEU A 322 7.53 -15.90 -23.83
N ASP A 323 6.46 -15.12 -23.76
CA ASP A 323 6.38 -13.94 -22.90
C ASP A 323 5.98 -14.32 -21.46
N MET A 324 5.81 -13.33 -20.59
CA MET A 324 5.48 -13.56 -19.17
C MET A 324 4.22 -14.42 -18.98
N GLU A 325 3.15 -14.14 -19.73
CA GLU A 325 1.89 -14.88 -19.62
C GLU A 325 2.02 -16.29 -20.20
N GLY A 326 2.63 -16.41 -21.39
CA GLY A 326 2.90 -17.70 -22.04
C GLY A 326 3.73 -18.62 -21.16
N MET A 327 4.79 -18.11 -20.53
CA MET A 327 5.60 -18.87 -19.57
C MET A 327 4.75 -19.36 -18.38
N SER A 328 3.95 -18.48 -17.79
CA SER A 328 3.07 -18.83 -16.66
C SER A 328 2.08 -19.96 -17.03
N GLN A 329 1.45 -19.87 -18.20
CA GLN A 329 0.55 -20.92 -18.70
C GLN A 329 1.30 -22.22 -18.98
N TYR A 330 2.52 -22.15 -19.54
CA TYR A 330 3.35 -23.31 -19.83
C TYR A 330 3.77 -24.07 -18.57
N PHE A 331 4.16 -23.36 -17.50
CA PHE A 331 4.44 -23.95 -16.19
C PHE A 331 3.23 -24.64 -15.57
N GLN A 332 2.02 -24.12 -15.80
CA GLN A 332 0.79 -24.64 -15.19
C GLN A 332 0.16 -25.79 -15.99
N ARG A 333 0.31 -25.82 -17.32
CA ARG A 333 -0.43 -26.74 -18.19
C ARG A 333 0.42 -27.79 -18.89
N VAL A 334 1.67 -27.46 -19.23
CA VAL A 334 2.51 -28.36 -20.06
C VAL A 334 3.52 -29.12 -19.20
N ILE A 335 4.29 -28.40 -18.38
CA ILE A 335 5.34 -28.99 -17.54
C ILE A 335 4.83 -30.13 -16.61
N PRO A 336 3.65 -30.02 -15.97
CA PRO A 336 3.13 -31.08 -15.09
C PRO A 336 3.06 -32.46 -15.75
N HIS A 337 2.67 -32.52 -17.03
CA HIS A 337 2.35 -33.77 -17.72
C HIS A 337 3.50 -34.32 -18.57
N GLN A 338 4.61 -33.58 -18.69
CA GLN A 338 5.75 -33.95 -19.55
C GLN A 338 6.43 -35.26 -19.13
N PHE A 339 6.28 -35.67 -17.87
CA PHE A 339 6.99 -36.81 -17.28
C PHE A 339 6.07 -37.97 -16.85
N ASP A 340 4.77 -37.91 -17.17
CA ASP A 340 3.78 -38.88 -16.71
C ASP A 340 4.12 -40.33 -17.12
N SER A 341 4.61 -40.52 -18.35
CA SER A 341 4.96 -41.84 -18.85
C SER A 341 6.28 -42.40 -18.29
N CYS A 342 7.15 -41.56 -17.73
CA CYS A 342 8.46 -42.00 -17.24
C CYS A 342 9.08 -41.00 -16.22
N PRO A 343 8.68 -41.07 -14.94
CA PRO A 343 9.20 -40.21 -13.89
C PRO A 343 10.74 -40.26 -13.75
N ASP A 344 11.34 -41.41 -14.01
CA ASP A 344 12.79 -41.60 -13.85
C ASP A 344 13.61 -40.73 -14.81
N LYS A 345 13.05 -40.31 -15.97
CA LYS A 345 13.72 -39.37 -16.86
C LYS A 345 13.99 -38.03 -16.18
N LEU A 346 13.04 -37.53 -15.39
CA LEU A 346 13.20 -36.28 -14.64
C LEU A 346 14.29 -36.43 -13.57
N ILE A 347 14.28 -37.54 -12.83
CA ILE A 347 15.27 -37.81 -11.78
C ILE A 347 16.68 -37.93 -12.36
N LEU A 348 16.84 -38.65 -13.48
CA LEU A 348 18.12 -38.75 -14.20
C LEU A 348 18.62 -37.38 -14.66
N LYS A 349 17.73 -36.52 -15.17
CA LYS A 349 18.07 -35.14 -15.54
C LYS A 349 18.45 -34.28 -14.31
N ALA A 350 17.72 -34.42 -13.20
CA ALA A 350 18.02 -33.73 -11.94
C ALA A 350 19.43 -34.06 -11.40
N TYR A 351 19.91 -35.29 -11.56
CA TYR A 351 21.28 -35.64 -11.15
C TYR A 351 22.37 -35.22 -12.15
N GLN A 352 22.01 -34.79 -13.37
CA GLN A 352 22.95 -34.13 -14.30
C GLN A 352 23.20 -32.66 -13.92
N VAL A 353 22.28 -32.04 -13.16
CA VAL A 353 22.44 -30.68 -12.64
C VAL A 353 23.61 -30.61 -11.68
N LYS A 354 24.45 -29.58 -11.81
CA LYS A 354 25.55 -29.34 -10.87
C LYS A 354 24.99 -28.62 -9.63
N TYR A 355 25.12 -29.23 -8.46
CA TYR A 355 24.81 -28.61 -7.18
C TYR A 355 26.06 -28.60 -6.30
N ASN A 356 26.40 -27.43 -5.75
CA ASN A 356 27.59 -27.24 -4.93
C ASN A 356 27.20 -26.82 -3.51
N PRO A 357 27.22 -27.74 -2.52
CA PRO A 357 26.81 -27.44 -1.14
C PRO A 357 27.63 -26.33 -0.48
N LYS A 358 28.94 -26.23 -0.78
CA LYS A 358 29.80 -25.17 -0.24
C LYS A 358 29.38 -23.79 -0.78
N LYS A 359 28.98 -23.74 -2.05
CA LYS A 359 28.49 -22.51 -2.69
C LYS A 359 27.14 -22.09 -2.11
N MET A 360 26.21 -23.03 -1.87
CA MET A 360 24.92 -22.72 -1.24
C MET A 360 25.10 -22.13 0.17
N LYS A 361 25.99 -22.69 0.98
CA LYS A 361 26.32 -22.13 2.30
C LYS A 361 26.96 -20.74 2.22
N ARG A 362 27.73 -20.44 1.16
CA ARG A 362 28.26 -19.09 0.94
C ARG A 362 27.14 -18.11 0.58
N LEU A 363 26.26 -18.50 -0.34
CA LEU A 363 25.10 -17.68 -0.75
C LEU A 363 24.15 -17.42 0.43
N GLU A 364 23.99 -18.38 1.34
CA GLU A 364 23.24 -18.20 2.57
C GLU A 364 23.82 -17.09 3.45
N LYS A 365 25.14 -17.08 3.67
CA LYS A 365 25.82 -16.01 4.43
C LYS A 365 25.71 -14.66 3.72
N GLU A 366 25.84 -14.65 2.39
CA GLU A 366 25.71 -13.44 1.58
C GLU A 366 24.30 -12.86 1.66
N TYR A 367 23.28 -13.71 1.52
CA TYR A 367 21.87 -13.32 1.64
C TYR A 367 21.53 -12.82 3.05
N ALA A 368 22.04 -13.49 4.10
CA ALA A 368 21.85 -13.05 5.48
C ALA A 368 22.48 -11.66 5.72
N ALA A 369 23.71 -11.43 5.23
CA ALA A 369 24.35 -10.12 5.32
C ALA A 369 23.58 -9.03 4.53
N MET A 370 23.10 -9.37 3.33
CA MET A 370 22.28 -8.48 2.51
C MET A 370 20.98 -8.10 3.23
N LYS A 371 20.29 -9.06 3.85
CA LYS A 371 19.04 -8.82 4.60
C LYS A 371 19.27 -8.07 5.91
N SER A 372 20.37 -8.29 6.62
CA SER A 372 20.74 -7.49 7.80
C SER A 372 20.94 -6.03 7.41
N LYS A 373 21.71 -5.79 6.35
CA LYS A 373 21.95 -4.43 5.84
C LYS A 373 20.66 -3.76 5.38
N GLU A 374 19.79 -4.46 4.66
CA GLU A 374 18.49 -3.94 4.24
C GLU A 374 17.61 -3.56 5.44
N MET A 375 17.62 -4.37 6.51
CA MET A 375 16.90 -4.06 7.75
C MET A 375 17.47 -2.81 8.45
N GLU A 376 18.79 -2.69 8.55
CA GLU A 376 19.46 -1.50 9.11
C GLU A 376 19.12 -0.24 8.31
N GLU A 377 19.15 -0.32 6.98
CA GLU A 377 18.75 0.78 6.09
C GLU A 377 17.26 1.14 6.28
N GLN A 378 16.37 0.16 6.46
CA GLN A 378 14.95 0.42 6.75
C GLN A 378 14.72 1.09 8.11
N ILE A 379 15.49 0.71 9.14
CA ILE A 379 15.44 1.34 10.46
C ILE A 379 15.90 2.80 10.34
N GLU A 380 16.99 3.05 9.64
CA GLU A 380 17.51 4.41 9.43
C GLU A 380 16.53 5.26 8.58
N ILE A 381 15.94 4.69 7.53
CA ILE A 381 14.89 5.38 6.74
C ILE A 381 13.70 5.76 7.63
N LYS A 382 13.26 4.88 8.55
CA LYS A 382 12.17 5.19 9.49
C LYS A 382 12.56 6.31 10.44
N ARG A 383 13.78 6.27 11.00
CA ARG A 383 14.32 7.34 11.85
C ARG A 383 14.38 8.67 11.12
N LEU A 384 14.97 8.69 9.92
CA LEU A 384 15.05 9.90 9.09
C LEU A 384 13.66 10.41 8.70
N ARG A 385 12.67 9.54 8.48
CA ARG A 385 11.27 9.96 8.25
C ARG A 385 10.66 10.62 9.47
N THR A 386 10.88 10.09 10.67
CA THR A 386 10.40 10.71 11.91
C THR A 386 11.07 12.06 12.17
N GLU A 387 12.37 12.16 11.97
CA GLU A 387 13.11 13.41 12.14
C GLU A 387 12.70 14.46 11.11
N ASN A 388 12.56 14.08 9.84
CA ASN A 388 12.03 14.98 8.81
C ASN A 388 10.61 15.46 9.12
N ARG A 389 9.76 14.64 9.73
CA ARG A 389 8.43 15.05 10.17
C ARG A 389 8.52 16.14 11.25
N LEU A 390 9.38 15.96 12.26
CA LEU A 390 9.58 16.93 13.33
C LEU A 390 10.19 18.24 12.81
N LEU A 391 11.18 18.16 11.91
CA LEU A 391 11.77 19.33 11.29
C LEU A 391 10.76 20.14 10.47
N LYS A 392 9.88 19.46 9.72
CA LYS A 392 8.78 20.14 9.00
C LYS A 392 7.83 20.87 9.95
N GLN A 393 7.44 20.24 11.06
CA GLN A 393 6.61 20.88 12.09
C GLN A 393 7.31 22.11 12.69
N ARG A 394 8.63 22.03 12.92
CA ARG A 394 9.40 23.16 13.43
C ARG A 394 9.47 24.31 12.42
N ILE A 395 9.68 24.01 11.14
CA ILE A 395 9.67 25.01 10.07
C ILE A 395 8.30 25.70 10.01
N GLU A 396 7.21 24.93 10.00
CA GLU A 396 5.84 25.49 9.98
C GLU A 396 5.57 26.40 11.19
N THR A 397 6.06 26.01 12.37
CA THR A 397 5.94 26.83 13.58
C THR A 397 6.72 28.14 13.44
N LEU A 398 7.96 28.08 12.95
CA LEU A 398 8.78 29.27 12.72
C LEU A 398 8.19 30.18 11.62
N GLU A 399 7.59 29.61 10.59
CA GLU A 399 6.90 30.37 9.53
C GLU A 399 5.69 31.11 10.11
N LYS A 400 4.89 30.47 10.96
CA LYS A 400 3.78 31.11 11.68
C LYS A 400 4.27 32.24 12.59
N GLU A 401 5.34 32.00 13.36
CA GLU A 401 5.95 33.02 14.22
C GLU A 401 6.49 34.21 13.39
N SER A 402 7.13 33.94 12.27
CA SER A 402 7.66 34.96 11.35
C SER A 402 6.54 35.78 10.71
N ALA A 403 5.45 35.15 10.27
CA ALA A 403 4.28 35.83 9.72
C ALA A 403 3.65 36.75 10.78
N ALA A 404 3.45 36.26 12.01
CA ALA A 404 2.92 37.05 13.11
C ALA A 404 3.82 38.22 13.52
N LEU A 405 5.14 38.09 13.37
CA LEU A 405 6.08 39.21 13.57
C LEU A 405 5.97 40.25 12.44
N ALA A 406 5.86 39.81 11.19
CA ALA A 406 5.67 40.69 10.05
C ALA A 406 4.36 41.49 10.15
N ASP A 407 3.25 40.83 10.50
CA ASP A 407 1.95 41.47 10.70
C ASP A 407 2.02 42.55 11.80
N ARG A 408 2.66 42.23 12.93
CA ARG A 408 2.88 43.21 14.02
C ARG A 408 3.70 44.41 13.57
N LEU A 409 4.73 44.21 12.75
CA LEU A 409 5.55 45.27 12.19
C LEU A 409 4.76 46.17 11.23
N ILE A 410 4.01 45.56 10.32
CA ILE A 410 3.14 46.27 9.37
C ILE A 410 2.10 47.07 10.13
N GLN A 411 1.42 46.45 11.09
CA GLN A 411 0.41 47.13 11.91
C GLN A 411 1.01 48.30 12.68
N GLY A 412 2.21 48.13 13.26
CA GLY A 412 2.96 49.21 13.91
C GLY A 412 3.44 50.32 12.97
N GLN A 413 3.64 50.04 11.68
CA GLN A 413 3.92 51.08 10.67
C GLN A 413 2.65 51.81 10.24
N VAL A 414 1.54 51.09 10.05
CA VAL A 414 0.24 51.66 9.69
C VAL A 414 -0.24 52.59 10.80
N THR A 415 -0.16 52.18 12.07
CA THR A 415 -0.53 53.06 13.19
C THR A 415 0.32 54.33 13.22
N ARG A 416 1.64 54.22 13.05
CA ARG A 416 2.52 55.40 12.97
C ARG A 416 2.19 56.32 11.79
N ALA A 417 1.82 55.75 10.63
CA ALA A 417 1.42 56.54 9.48
C ALA A 417 0.09 57.27 9.72
N GLN A 418 -0.89 56.60 10.32
CA GLN A 418 -2.17 57.20 10.73
C GLN A 418 -1.96 58.34 11.73
N GLU A 419 -1.15 58.11 12.78
CA GLU A 419 -0.80 59.14 13.77
C GLU A 419 -0.09 60.35 13.13
N ALA A 420 0.75 60.13 12.12
CA ALA A 420 1.42 61.20 11.39
C ALA A 420 0.45 62.02 10.51
N GLU A 421 -0.51 61.37 9.87
CA GLU A 421 -1.55 62.03 9.07
C GLU A 421 -2.49 62.86 9.96
N GLU A 422 -2.94 62.31 11.08
CA GLU A 422 -3.73 63.04 12.10
C GLU A 422 -2.96 64.26 12.63
N ASN A 423 -1.68 64.11 12.94
CA ASN A 423 -0.81 65.21 13.33
C ASN A 423 -0.75 66.32 12.27
N TYR A 424 -0.67 65.95 11.00
CA TYR A 424 -0.63 66.91 9.90
C TYR A 424 -1.93 67.69 9.78
N VAL A 425 -3.07 66.99 9.85
CA VAL A 425 -4.42 67.61 9.81
C VAL A 425 -4.59 68.61 10.95
N ILE A 426 -4.27 68.20 12.18
CA ILE A 426 -4.39 69.08 13.36
C ILE A 426 -3.48 70.31 13.22
N LYS A 427 -2.23 70.14 12.75
CA LYS A 427 -1.32 71.28 12.51
C LYS A 427 -1.88 72.25 11.48
N ARG A 428 -2.52 71.75 10.42
CA ARG A 428 -3.15 72.58 9.39
C ARG A 428 -4.33 73.35 9.95
N GLU A 429 -5.22 72.68 10.67
CA GLU A 429 -6.36 73.33 11.34
C GLU A 429 -5.88 74.40 12.32
N LEU A 430 -4.81 74.13 13.08
CA LEU A 430 -4.25 75.06 14.06
C LEU A 430 -3.71 76.32 13.37
N ALA A 431 -3.07 76.17 12.22
CA ALA A 431 -2.63 77.30 11.40
C ALA A 431 -3.80 78.16 10.90
N VAL A 432 -4.91 77.53 10.49
CA VAL A 432 -6.12 78.24 10.05
C VAL A 432 -6.74 79.02 11.22
N VAL A 433 -6.88 78.40 12.39
CA VAL A 433 -7.42 79.08 13.58
C VAL A 433 -6.51 80.23 14.01
N ARG A 434 -5.18 80.07 13.95
CA ARG A 434 -4.21 81.16 14.19
C ARG A 434 -4.41 82.33 13.24
N GLN A 435 -4.57 82.06 11.94
CA GLN A 435 -4.82 83.09 10.94
C GLN A 435 -6.13 83.85 11.25
N GLN A 436 -7.18 83.12 11.62
CA GLN A 436 -8.48 83.71 11.98
C GLN A 436 -8.40 84.57 13.24
N CYS A 437 -7.67 84.15 14.27
CA CYS A 437 -7.42 85.00 15.45
C CYS A 437 -6.65 86.27 15.07
N SER A 438 -5.64 86.16 14.20
CA SER A 438 -4.87 87.33 13.76
C SER A 438 -5.75 88.33 13.00
N SER A 439 -6.61 87.85 12.08
CA SER A 439 -7.54 88.73 11.37
C SER A 439 -8.58 89.35 12.29
N ALA A 440 -9.11 88.58 13.25
CA ALA A 440 -10.06 89.10 14.23
C ALA A 440 -9.43 90.19 15.12
N ALA A 441 -8.17 90.02 15.52
CA ALA A 441 -7.42 91.02 16.28
C ALA A 441 -7.14 92.29 15.46
N GLU A 442 -6.80 92.17 14.16
CA GLU A 442 -6.63 93.31 13.26
C GLU A 442 -7.94 94.08 13.07
N ASP A 443 -9.06 93.38 12.88
CA ASP A 443 -10.37 94.00 12.70
C ASP A 443 -10.87 94.67 13.99
N LEU A 444 -10.60 94.06 15.15
CA LEU A 444 -10.80 94.70 16.44
C LEU A 444 -10.00 96.01 16.56
N GLN A 445 -8.72 95.99 16.18
CA GLN A 445 -7.86 97.17 16.25
C GLN A 445 -8.35 98.29 15.32
N LYS A 446 -8.82 97.94 14.11
CA LYS A 446 -9.45 98.90 13.19
C LYS A 446 -10.71 99.50 13.81
N ALA A 447 -11.63 98.68 14.33
CA ALA A 447 -12.86 99.15 14.97
C ALA A 447 -12.56 100.09 16.15
N GLN A 448 -11.59 99.77 16.99
CA GLN A 448 -11.14 100.62 18.10
C GLN A 448 -10.58 101.96 17.60
N SER A 449 -9.80 101.96 16.52
CA SER A 449 -9.25 103.20 15.94
C SER A 449 -10.34 104.10 15.37
N THR A 450 -11.37 103.52 14.74
CA THR A 450 -12.54 104.25 14.21
C THR A 450 -13.36 104.87 15.33
N ILE A 451 -13.64 104.11 16.41
CA ILE A 451 -14.34 104.63 17.59
C ILE A 451 -13.56 105.80 18.22
N ARG A 452 -12.24 105.67 18.33
CA ARG A 452 -11.38 106.73 18.89
C ARG A 452 -11.40 108.00 18.03
N GLN A 453 -11.36 107.89 16.70
CA GLN A 453 -11.47 109.03 15.79
C GLN A 453 -12.83 109.71 15.86
N LEU A 454 -13.92 108.96 16.06
CA LEU A 454 -15.27 109.51 16.25
C LEU A 454 -15.44 110.18 17.62
N GLN A 455 -14.77 109.67 18.66
CA GLN A 455 -14.75 110.29 20.00
C GLN A 455 -13.94 111.60 20.05
N GLU A 456 -12.87 111.73 19.25
CA GLU A 456 -12.07 112.97 19.15
C GLU A 456 -12.78 114.11 18.39
N GLN A 457 -13.91 113.84 17.71
CA GLN A 457 -14.68 114.86 16.98
C GLN A 457 -15.85 115.50 17.78
N GLN A 458 -16.02 115.19 19.07
CA GLN A 458 -16.99 115.89 19.93
C GLN A 458 -16.39 117.14 20.62
N PRO A 459 -17.02 118.33 20.53
CA PRO A 459 -16.65 119.47 21.34
C PRO A 459 -17.25 119.31 22.77
N GLY A 460 -16.37 119.25 23.77
CA GLY A 460 -16.77 119.12 25.18
C GLY A 460 -17.46 120.36 25.76
N PRO A 461 -18.18 120.16 26.87
CA PRO A 461 -17.81 120.82 28.13
C PRO A 461 -17.86 119.78 29.28
N GLY A 462 -17.14 119.84 30.38
CA GLY A 462 -16.38 120.88 31.05
C GLY A 462 -16.44 120.57 32.55
N GLY A 463 -15.29 120.37 33.19
CA GLY A 463 -15.06 120.58 34.63
C GLY A 463 -15.53 119.50 35.63
N GLY A 464 -14.64 119.13 36.56
CA GLY A 464 -15.05 118.45 37.79
C GLY A 464 -13.97 117.69 38.54
N ARG A 465 -13.25 118.40 39.42
CA ARG A 465 -12.28 117.95 40.45
C ARG A 465 -12.60 116.63 41.18
N GLY A 466 -11.54 115.99 41.68
CA GLY A 466 -11.57 115.31 43.00
C GLY A 466 -10.69 114.07 43.09
N GLY A 467 -9.55 114.16 43.78
CA GLY A 467 -8.63 113.04 43.99
C GLY A 467 -8.98 112.12 45.15
N ALA A 468 -8.31 110.97 45.22
CA ALA A 468 -7.75 110.35 46.44
C ALA A 468 -7.17 108.95 46.11
N ARG A 469 -5.96 108.68 46.63
CA ARG A 469 -5.38 107.34 46.89
C ARG A 469 -6.14 106.67 48.06
N PRO A 470 -5.81 105.45 48.57
CA PRO A 470 -5.17 104.23 47.99
C PRO A 470 -5.86 102.91 48.46
N GLY A 471 -5.31 101.73 48.10
CA GLY A 471 -5.34 100.53 48.98
C GLY A 471 -6.33 99.40 48.65
N PRO A 472 -6.18 98.20 49.28
CA PRO A 472 -6.19 96.91 48.56
C PRO A 472 -7.23 95.87 49.04
N THR A 473 -7.11 94.65 48.49
CA THR A 473 -7.49 93.30 49.02
C THR A 473 -8.93 92.76 48.96
N ALA A 474 -8.95 91.44 48.67
CA ALA A 474 -9.81 90.36 49.19
C ALA A 474 -11.18 90.07 48.55
N GLY A 475 -11.26 88.89 47.92
CA GLY A 475 -11.91 87.72 48.54
C GLY A 475 -13.41 87.49 48.35
N TRP A 476 -13.75 86.19 48.33
CA TRP A 476 -15.03 85.54 48.66
C TRP A 476 -15.94 85.05 47.51
N GLN A 477 -15.79 83.75 47.24
CA GLN A 477 -16.73 82.65 47.55
C GLN A 477 -18.24 82.72 47.22
N GLU A 478 -18.67 81.54 46.74
CA GLU A 478 -19.90 80.79 47.04
C GLU A 478 -21.22 81.07 46.29
N GLY A 479 -21.85 79.96 45.88
CA GLY A 479 -23.29 79.78 46.09
C GLY A 479 -24.19 79.56 44.86
N CYS A 480 -24.36 78.29 44.47
CA CYS A 480 -25.58 77.72 43.86
C CYS A 480 -26.87 78.01 44.69
N PRO A 481 -28.13 77.66 44.29
CA PRO A 481 -28.75 77.27 43.00
C PRO A 481 -30.15 77.96 42.79
N PRO A 482 -31.27 77.33 42.31
CA PRO A 482 -31.72 77.26 40.90
C PRO A 482 -33.23 77.60 40.66
N LEU A 483 -33.70 77.32 39.42
CA LEU A 483 -35.08 77.03 38.94
C LEU A 483 -36.06 78.19 38.62
N GLY A 484 -36.72 78.07 37.46
CA GLY A 484 -38.18 78.29 37.36
C GLY A 484 -38.71 79.37 36.40
N THR A 485 -39.03 78.95 35.17
CA THR A 485 -40.24 79.25 34.37
C THR A 485 -41.12 80.51 34.63
N ALA A 486 -41.21 81.32 33.57
CA ALA A 486 -42.41 81.61 32.76
C ALA A 486 -43.39 82.78 33.07
N TRP A 487 -43.84 83.34 31.93
CA TRP A 487 -45.01 84.18 31.61
C TRP A 487 -44.88 85.73 31.69
N GLY A 488 -45.17 86.37 30.55
CA GLY A 488 -45.27 87.83 30.34
C GLY A 488 -46.51 88.46 30.99
N PRO A 489 -47.03 89.65 30.57
CA PRO A 489 -47.19 90.07 29.16
C PRO A 489 -47.12 91.61 28.87
N THR A 490 -47.42 91.96 27.61
CA THR A 490 -48.10 93.18 27.10
C THR A 490 -47.36 94.52 26.88
N GLN A 491 -47.35 94.94 25.61
CA GLN A 491 -47.24 96.31 25.07
C GLN A 491 -48.55 97.12 25.31
N PRO A 492 -48.57 98.48 25.31
CA PRO A 492 -48.62 99.25 24.05
C PRO A 492 -48.02 100.69 24.01
N SER A 493 -47.53 101.05 22.80
CA SER A 493 -47.66 102.32 22.04
C SER A 493 -47.73 103.71 22.73
N ALA A 494 -46.80 104.63 22.40
CA ALA A 494 -47.06 105.88 21.62
C ALA A 494 -45.83 106.84 21.57
N ARG A 495 -45.54 107.36 20.37
CA ARG A 495 -44.57 108.43 19.95
C ARG A 495 -45.10 109.85 20.33
N PRO A 496 -44.36 111.00 20.24
CA PRO A 496 -43.40 111.41 19.17
C PRO A 496 -42.13 112.23 19.59
N GLN A 497 -41.00 112.03 18.87
CA GLN A 497 -40.25 112.99 18.01
C GLN A 497 -39.82 114.30 18.72
N ASP A 498 -38.53 114.58 18.92
CA ASP A 498 -37.62 115.02 17.84
C ASP A 498 -36.19 114.45 17.89
N ASN A 499 -35.55 114.52 16.72
CA ASN A 499 -34.42 113.74 16.23
C ASN A 499 -33.04 114.40 16.54
N PRO A 500 -32.05 113.62 17.04
CA PRO A 500 -30.77 113.53 16.33
C PRO A 500 -30.24 112.07 16.33
N ARG A 501 -30.92 111.15 15.64
CA ARG A 501 -30.60 109.70 15.62
C ARG A 501 -29.51 109.24 14.63
N LEU A 502 -28.62 110.09 14.13
CA LEU A 502 -27.65 109.66 13.11
C LEU A 502 -26.19 109.57 13.57
N THR A 503 -25.88 109.97 14.80
CA THR A 503 -24.52 109.82 15.37
C THR A 503 -24.47 108.85 16.54
N GLU A 504 -25.42 108.88 17.49
CA GLU A 504 -25.44 107.94 18.62
C GLU A 504 -25.83 106.51 18.21
N ASP A 505 -26.86 106.34 17.37
CA ASP A 505 -27.28 105.00 16.90
C ASP A 505 -26.17 104.33 16.07
N PHE A 506 -25.37 105.12 15.34
CA PHE A 506 -24.22 104.62 14.58
C PHE A 506 -23.04 104.24 15.49
N VAL A 507 -22.77 105.04 16.52
CA VAL A 507 -21.75 104.71 17.53
C VAL A 507 -22.16 103.49 18.36
N ALA A 508 -23.41 103.39 18.80
CA ALA A 508 -23.93 102.21 19.52
C ALA A 508 -23.92 100.94 18.63
N HIS A 509 -24.16 101.09 17.32
CA HIS A 509 -24.02 99.99 16.37
C HIS A 509 -22.55 99.55 16.23
N LEU A 510 -21.60 100.48 16.16
CA LEU A 510 -20.17 100.17 16.15
C LEU A 510 -19.68 99.57 17.47
N GLU A 511 -20.23 100.00 18.61
CA GLU A 511 -19.93 99.42 19.93
C GLU A 511 -20.45 97.98 20.04
N THR A 512 -21.65 97.70 19.54
CA THR A 512 -22.19 96.33 19.50
C THR A 512 -21.43 95.43 18.53
N GLU A 513 -20.97 95.95 17.37
CA GLU A 513 -20.04 95.23 16.50
C GLU A 513 -18.69 94.96 17.16
N LEU A 514 -18.13 95.93 17.89
CA LEU A 514 -16.89 95.74 18.64
C LEU A 514 -17.04 94.66 19.70
N GLU A 515 -18.16 94.65 20.42
CA GLU A 515 -18.43 93.68 21.48
C GLU A 515 -18.64 92.28 20.92
N GLN A 516 -19.32 92.15 19.77
CA GLN A 516 -19.39 90.89 19.02
C GLN A 516 -18.03 90.46 18.47
N SER A 517 -17.19 91.39 18.01
CA SER A 517 -15.83 91.11 17.54
C SER A 517 -14.94 90.61 18.68
N ARG A 518 -15.05 91.18 19.89
CA ARG A 518 -14.36 90.69 21.09
C ARG A 518 -14.82 89.30 21.49
N LEU A 519 -16.12 89.03 21.42
CA LEU A 519 -16.64 87.69 21.73
C LEU A 519 -16.06 86.65 20.77
N ARG A 520 -16.06 86.94 19.47
CA ARG A 520 -15.46 86.08 18.43
C ARG A 520 -13.94 85.90 18.62
N GLU A 521 -13.22 86.94 19.03
CA GLU A 521 -11.79 86.85 19.36
C GLU A 521 -11.55 85.93 20.58
N THR A 522 -12.36 86.05 21.64
CA THR A 522 -12.23 85.19 22.81
C THR A 522 -12.58 83.73 22.53
N GLU A 523 -13.60 83.46 21.71
CA GLU A 523 -13.99 82.12 21.28
C GLU A 523 -12.88 81.47 20.43
N THR A 524 -12.32 82.23 19.48
CA THR A 524 -11.22 81.73 18.63
C THR A 524 -9.93 81.51 19.43
N LEU A 525 -9.59 82.37 20.39
CA LEU A 525 -8.46 82.18 21.30
C LEU A 525 -8.65 80.96 22.23
N GLY A 526 -9.89 80.71 22.68
CA GLY A 526 -10.25 79.52 23.44
C GLY A 526 -10.02 78.23 22.64
N ALA A 527 -10.49 78.19 21.40
CA ALA A 527 -10.27 77.07 20.49
C ALA A 527 -8.77 76.86 20.19
N LEU A 528 -8.01 77.94 20.05
CA LEU A 528 -6.57 77.91 19.81
C LEU A 528 -5.80 77.30 20.98
N ARG A 529 -6.18 77.61 22.23
CA ARG A 529 -5.63 76.98 23.44
C ARG A 529 -5.95 75.49 23.50
N GLU A 530 -7.20 75.10 23.25
CA GLU A 530 -7.60 73.70 23.27
C GLU A 530 -6.85 72.87 22.20
N MET A 531 -6.63 73.44 21.01
CA MET A 531 -5.79 72.82 19.98
C MET A 531 -4.32 72.75 20.38
N GLN A 532 -3.78 73.77 21.05
CA GLN A 532 -2.41 73.73 21.58
C GLN A 532 -2.24 72.64 22.64
N ASP A 533 -3.21 72.49 23.55
CA ASP A 533 -3.19 71.45 24.57
C ASP A 533 -3.30 70.04 23.95
N LYS A 534 -4.13 69.87 22.91
CA LYS A 534 -4.21 68.60 22.15
C LYS A 534 -2.91 68.28 21.41
N VAL A 535 -2.23 69.27 20.83
CA VAL A 535 -0.91 69.09 20.20
C VAL A 535 0.14 68.70 21.23
N LEU A 536 0.16 69.36 22.40
CA LEU A 536 1.09 69.01 23.50
C LEU A 536 0.85 67.59 24.03
N ASP A 537 -0.40 67.17 24.20
CA ASP A 537 -0.73 65.81 24.64
C ASP A 537 -0.37 64.74 23.59
N MET A 538 -0.47 65.09 22.30
CA MET A 538 -0.03 64.22 21.21
C MET A 538 1.49 64.16 21.08
N GLU A 539 2.21 65.27 21.24
CA GLU A 539 3.67 65.29 21.28
C GLU A 539 4.20 64.46 22.46
N LYS A 540 3.50 64.52 23.60
CA LYS A 540 3.79 63.70 24.78
C LYS A 540 3.54 62.21 24.53
N ARG A 541 2.45 61.84 23.84
CA ARG A 541 2.18 60.45 23.40
C ARG A 541 3.19 59.95 22.37
N ASN A 542 3.63 60.80 21.45
CA ASN A 542 4.63 60.47 20.44
C ASN A 542 6.04 60.27 21.06
N SER A 543 6.35 60.97 22.16
CA SER A 543 7.57 60.76 22.95
C SER A 543 7.54 59.48 23.82
N SER A 544 6.38 58.82 23.95
CA SER A 544 6.17 57.67 24.84
C SER A 544 6.03 56.32 24.14
N LEU A 545 6.20 56.23 22.81
CA LEU A 545 6.19 54.95 22.10
C LEU A 545 7.56 54.23 22.23
N PRO A 546 7.57 52.89 22.42
CA PRO A 546 8.70 52.19 22.99
C PRO A 546 9.71 51.79 21.91
N ASP A 547 10.84 52.49 21.83
CA ASP A 547 12.04 51.94 21.18
C ASP A 547 13.34 52.36 21.91
N GLU A 548 13.38 53.53 22.54
CA GLU A 548 14.59 53.95 23.28
C GLU A 548 14.71 53.30 24.67
N ASN A 549 13.62 53.06 25.40
CA ASN A 549 13.69 52.47 26.74
C ASN A 549 14.15 51.01 26.75
N ASN A 550 13.84 50.23 25.70
CA ASN A 550 14.30 48.84 25.61
C ASN A 550 15.78 48.78 25.22
N VAL A 551 16.24 49.65 24.33
CA VAL A 551 17.66 49.75 23.97
C VAL A 551 18.48 50.31 25.14
N ALA A 552 18.00 51.35 25.83
CA ALA A 552 18.66 51.90 27.01
C ALA A 552 18.75 50.88 28.15
N ARG A 553 17.67 50.13 28.41
CA ARG A 553 17.67 49.07 29.42
C ARG A 553 18.59 47.91 29.06
N LEU A 554 18.61 47.47 27.79
CA LEU A 554 19.57 46.45 27.33
C LEU A 554 21.02 46.97 27.37
N GLN A 555 21.25 48.26 27.11
CA GLN A 555 22.56 48.89 27.24
C GLN A 555 23.00 49.05 28.71
N GLU A 556 22.09 49.34 29.63
CA GLU A 556 22.37 49.35 31.07
C GLU A 556 22.63 47.95 31.62
N GLU A 557 21.84 46.95 31.22
CA GLU A 557 22.07 45.55 31.59
C GLU A 557 23.43 45.05 31.06
N LEU A 558 23.81 45.43 29.83
CA LEU A 558 25.13 45.13 29.26
C LEU A 558 26.28 45.85 30.00
N LYS A 559 26.10 47.12 30.39
CA LYS A 559 27.07 47.85 31.22
C LYS A 559 27.24 47.20 32.59
N ALA A 560 26.14 46.81 33.24
CA ALA A 560 26.16 46.14 34.54
C ALA A 560 26.81 44.75 34.47
N LEU A 561 26.65 44.02 33.35
CA LEU A 561 27.35 42.75 33.13
C LEU A 561 28.86 42.95 32.94
N LYS A 562 29.28 43.95 32.16
CA LYS A 562 30.71 44.27 31.99
C LYS A 562 31.38 44.73 33.28
N VAL A 563 30.68 45.46 34.15
CA VAL A 563 31.21 45.86 35.46
C VAL A 563 31.40 44.62 36.35
N ARG A 564 30.41 43.72 36.42
CA ARG A 564 30.53 42.46 37.18
C ARG A 564 31.65 41.55 36.68
N GLU A 565 31.83 41.46 35.36
CA GLU A 565 32.96 40.74 34.76
C GLU A 565 34.31 41.39 35.15
N GLY A 566 34.38 42.71 35.10
CA GLY A 566 35.56 43.47 35.52
C GLY A 566 35.92 43.29 36.99
N GLU A 567 34.92 43.31 37.88
CA GLU A 567 35.09 43.05 39.32
C GLU A 567 35.59 41.62 39.58
N ALA A 568 35.01 40.62 38.91
CA ALA A 568 35.47 39.23 39.02
C ALA A 568 36.92 39.05 38.55
N VAL A 569 37.30 39.71 37.45
CA VAL A 569 38.68 39.70 36.94
C VAL A 569 39.64 40.43 37.89
N ALA A 570 39.21 41.53 38.52
CA ALA A 570 40.00 42.25 39.50
C ALA A 570 40.24 41.41 40.77
N SER A 571 39.20 40.78 41.33
CA SER A 571 39.33 39.88 42.48
C SER A 571 40.24 38.68 42.19
N ALA A 572 40.18 38.12 40.98
CA ALA A 572 41.09 37.05 40.56
C ALA A 572 42.56 37.52 40.46
N ARG A 573 42.80 38.78 40.09
CA ARG A 573 44.16 39.37 40.09
C ARG A 573 44.66 39.65 41.50
N GLU A 574 43.81 40.14 42.38
CA GLU A 574 44.16 40.39 43.79
C GLU A 574 44.55 39.10 44.51
N LEU A 575 43.78 38.02 44.31
CA LEU A 575 44.10 36.69 44.84
C LEU A 575 45.45 36.17 44.31
N LYS A 576 45.76 36.43 43.04
CA LYS A 576 47.08 36.08 42.46
C LYS A 576 48.21 36.88 43.10
N LEU A 577 48.02 38.17 43.36
CA LEU A 577 49.03 39.00 44.01
C LEU A 577 49.25 38.59 45.47
N GLN A 578 48.19 38.27 46.21
CA GLN A 578 48.31 37.76 47.58
C GLN A 578 49.06 36.43 47.64
N LEU A 579 48.80 35.52 46.69
CA LEU A 579 49.57 34.27 46.58
C LEU A 579 51.04 34.53 46.24
N GLN A 580 51.32 35.52 45.38
CA GLN A 580 52.69 35.92 45.05
C GLN A 580 53.40 36.50 46.27
N GLU A 581 52.76 37.39 47.03
CA GLU A 581 53.31 38.01 48.24
C GLU A 581 53.55 36.98 49.36
N LEU A 582 52.63 36.03 49.53
CA LEU A 582 52.82 34.88 50.43
C LEU A 582 53.99 33.99 49.99
N SER A 583 54.13 33.75 48.68
CA SER A 583 55.25 32.99 48.13
C SER A 583 56.58 33.71 48.34
N ASP A 584 56.62 35.03 48.12
CA ASP A 584 57.82 35.84 48.23
C ASP A 584 58.24 36.03 49.70
N THR A 585 57.28 36.23 50.61
CA THR A 585 57.55 36.29 52.06
C THR A 585 58.04 34.94 52.60
N TRP A 586 57.49 33.84 52.10
CA TRP A 586 57.95 32.49 52.42
C TRP A 586 59.38 32.23 51.91
N GLN A 587 59.70 32.63 50.67
CA GLN A 587 61.06 32.55 50.14
C GLN A 587 62.05 33.45 50.88
N ALA A 588 61.63 34.65 51.28
CA ALA A 588 62.45 35.56 52.09
C ALA A 588 62.72 35.00 53.50
N HIS A 589 61.74 34.33 54.10
CA HIS A 589 61.90 33.62 55.37
C HIS A 589 62.88 32.44 55.26
N LEU A 590 62.81 31.66 54.18
CA LEU A 590 63.77 30.57 53.89
C LEU A 590 65.20 31.08 53.66
N SER A 591 65.34 32.29 53.13
CA SER A 591 66.65 32.92 52.84
C SER A 591 67.34 33.50 54.08
N ARG A 592 66.58 33.77 55.16
CA ARG A 592 67.12 34.29 56.43
C ARG A 592 67.28 33.17 57.46
N GLY A 593 68.29 32.33 57.25
CA GLY A 593 68.71 31.32 58.23
C GLY A 593 69.56 31.92 59.36
N GLY A 594 69.14 31.74 60.62
CA GLY A 594 70.10 31.62 61.73
C GLY A 594 69.71 32.10 63.13
N ARG A 595 69.44 31.11 64.00
CA ARG A 595 69.91 30.97 65.39
C ARG A 595 69.14 31.64 66.53
N TRP A 596 68.24 30.90 67.19
CA TRP A 596 67.97 31.05 68.63
C TRP A 596 67.74 29.71 69.35
N LYS A 597 68.38 29.58 70.51
CA LYS A 597 68.52 28.44 71.44
C LYS A 597 67.22 27.71 71.80
N GLU A 598 67.39 26.49 72.31
CA GLU A 598 66.40 25.46 72.56
C GLU A 598 65.40 25.72 73.70
N SER A 599 64.21 25.12 73.52
CA SER A 599 63.12 24.85 74.47
C SER A 599 61.96 25.87 74.46
N PRO A 600 61.12 25.84 73.39
CA PRO A 600 59.91 25.00 73.34
C PRO A 600 59.82 24.24 72.02
N ARG A 601 60.97 23.74 71.55
CA ARG A 601 61.13 23.27 70.16
C ARG A 601 60.36 22.00 69.81
N LYS A 602 60.03 21.09 70.72
CA LYS A 602 59.36 19.83 70.29
C LYS A 602 57.89 20.01 69.89
N LEU A 603 57.15 20.89 70.56
CA LEU A 603 55.76 21.21 70.21
C LEU A 603 55.71 22.15 69.01
N VAL A 604 56.50 23.24 69.01
CA VAL A 604 56.51 24.20 67.89
C VAL A 604 57.17 23.62 66.63
N VAL A 605 58.21 22.79 66.73
CA VAL A 605 58.76 22.08 65.56
C VAL A 605 57.83 20.96 65.11
N GLY A 606 57.09 20.32 66.02
CA GLY A 606 56.03 19.37 65.67
C GLY A 606 54.88 20.05 64.92
N GLU A 607 54.37 21.16 65.44
CA GLU A 607 53.33 21.99 64.80
C GLU A 607 53.81 22.57 63.47
N LEU A 608 55.05 23.07 63.39
CA LEU A 608 55.62 23.56 62.12
C LEU A 608 55.95 22.41 61.15
N GLN A 609 56.29 21.21 61.63
CA GLN A 609 56.44 20.02 60.78
C GLN A 609 55.09 19.53 60.29
N ASP A 610 54.05 19.56 61.12
CA ASP A 610 52.69 19.19 60.75
C ASP A 610 52.09 20.22 59.79
N GLU A 611 52.30 21.52 60.01
CA GLU A 611 51.94 22.57 59.07
C GLU A 611 52.71 22.43 57.75
N LEU A 612 54.02 22.22 57.79
CA LEU A 612 54.83 22.00 56.59
C LEU A 612 54.42 20.72 55.85
N MET A 613 54.11 19.63 56.56
CA MET A 613 53.58 18.41 55.96
C MET A 613 52.19 18.64 55.37
N SER A 614 51.34 19.43 56.01
CA SER A 614 50.02 19.81 55.49
C SER A 614 50.13 20.68 54.24
N VAL A 615 51.09 21.62 54.19
CA VAL A 615 51.35 22.48 53.03
C VAL A 615 51.95 21.65 51.91
N ARG A 616 52.89 20.74 52.20
CA ARG A 616 53.44 19.80 51.21
C ARG A 616 52.41 18.84 50.68
N LEU A 617 51.45 18.38 51.50
CA LEU A 617 50.33 17.59 51.04
C LEU A 617 49.42 18.39 50.11
N ARG A 618 49.10 19.64 50.48
CA ARG A 618 48.31 20.55 49.64
C ARG A 618 49.03 20.90 48.33
N GLU A 619 50.34 21.11 48.36
CA GLU A 619 51.16 21.34 47.16
C GLU A 619 51.22 20.08 46.29
N ALA A 620 51.45 18.91 46.87
CA ALA A 620 51.45 17.64 46.16
C ALA A 620 50.07 17.35 45.53
N GLN A 621 49.00 17.70 46.23
CA GLN A 621 47.62 17.58 45.77
C GLN A 621 47.34 18.56 44.62
N ALA A 622 47.69 19.84 44.75
CA ALA A 622 47.57 20.82 43.66
C ALA A 622 48.41 20.47 42.43
N LEU A 623 49.61 19.88 42.63
CA LEU A 623 50.44 19.38 41.53
C LEU A 623 49.85 18.13 40.87
N ALA A 624 49.18 17.26 41.64
CA ALA A 624 48.46 16.10 41.12
C ALA A 624 47.23 16.56 40.31
N GLU A 625 46.41 17.45 40.86
CA GLU A 625 45.27 18.07 40.19
C GLU A 625 45.72 18.80 38.91
N GLY A 626 46.84 19.52 38.95
CA GLY A 626 47.42 20.17 37.77
C GLY A 626 47.92 19.18 36.70
N ARG A 627 48.41 18.00 37.08
CA ARG A 627 48.76 16.94 36.12
C ARG A 627 47.52 16.31 35.51
N GLU A 628 46.49 16.06 36.31
CA GLU A 628 45.21 15.53 35.86
C GLU A 628 44.51 16.49 34.90
N LEU A 629 44.46 17.79 35.21
CA LEU A 629 43.92 18.82 34.31
C LEU A 629 44.70 18.90 33.00
N ARG A 630 46.03 18.79 33.01
CA ARG A 630 46.83 18.77 31.78
C ARG A 630 46.55 17.53 30.94
N GLN A 631 46.44 16.36 31.57
CA GLN A 631 46.03 15.14 30.87
C GLN A 631 44.63 15.32 30.26
N ARG A 632 43.70 15.93 31.00
CA ARG A 632 42.35 16.18 30.53
C ARG A 632 42.29 17.13 29.33
N VAL A 633 43.16 18.15 29.30
CA VAL A 633 43.29 19.05 28.13
C VAL A 633 43.77 18.28 26.92
N VAL A 634 44.80 17.44 27.04
CA VAL A 634 45.30 16.61 25.92
C VAL A 634 44.22 15.63 25.43
N GLU A 635 43.47 15.01 26.34
CA GLU A 635 42.32 14.17 25.98
C GLU A 635 41.28 14.95 25.18
N LEU A 636 40.91 16.15 25.63
CA LEU A 636 39.95 17.01 24.93
C LEU A 636 40.48 17.46 23.55
N GLU A 637 41.76 17.79 23.42
CA GLU A 637 42.38 18.14 22.14
C GLU A 637 42.38 16.96 21.15
N THR A 638 42.64 15.73 21.63
CA THR A 638 42.54 14.53 20.78
C THR A 638 41.10 14.23 20.38
N GLN A 639 40.14 14.41 21.28
CA GLN A 639 38.71 14.28 20.99
C GLN A 639 38.26 15.31 19.95
N ASP A 640 38.66 16.57 20.10
CA ASP A 640 38.38 17.63 19.14
C ASP A 640 39.00 17.36 17.77
N HIS A 641 40.22 16.81 17.72
CA HIS A 641 40.84 16.38 16.47
C HIS A 641 40.06 15.23 15.78
N ILE A 642 39.62 14.24 16.55
CA ILE A 642 38.80 13.13 16.03
C ILE A 642 37.44 13.65 15.53
N HIS A 643 36.77 14.52 16.29
CA HIS A 643 35.50 15.11 15.91
C HIS A 643 35.62 15.96 14.64
N ARG A 644 36.69 16.75 14.51
CA ARG A 644 36.96 17.53 13.28
C ARG A 644 37.16 16.62 12.07
N ASN A 645 37.90 15.53 12.20
CA ASN A 645 38.08 14.56 11.12
C ASN A 645 36.77 13.85 10.75
N LEU A 646 35.94 13.51 11.74
CA LEU A 646 34.62 12.93 11.51
C LEU A 646 33.71 13.93 10.78
N LEU A 647 33.70 15.19 11.21
CA LEU A 647 32.94 16.27 10.57
C LEU A 647 33.33 16.40 9.09
N ASN A 648 34.63 16.46 8.79
CA ASN A 648 35.13 16.56 7.42
C ASN A 648 34.71 15.36 6.54
N ARG A 649 34.68 14.14 7.10
CA ARG A 649 34.21 12.95 6.37
C ARG A 649 32.72 13.02 6.09
N VAL A 650 31.93 13.42 7.08
CA VAL A 650 30.48 13.59 6.95
C VAL A 650 30.16 14.70 5.93
N GLU A 651 30.91 15.80 5.93
CA GLU A 651 30.76 16.88 4.96
C GLU A 651 31.08 16.40 3.53
N ALA A 652 32.14 15.60 3.35
CA ALA A 652 32.47 15.01 2.05
C ALA A 652 31.40 14.02 1.56
N GLU A 653 30.88 13.16 2.45
CA GLU A 653 29.79 12.24 2.13
C GLU A 653 28.50 13.01 1.79
N ARG A 654 28.17 14.07 2.54
CA ARG A 654 27.04 14.96 2.26
C ARG A 654 27.17 15.58 0.87
N ALA A 655 28.35 16.09 0.51
CA ALA A 655 28.60 16.68 -0.80
C ALA A 655 28.41 15.64 -1.94
N ALA A 656 28.96 14.43 -1.78
CA ALA A 656 28.80 13.35 -2.76
C ALA A 656 27.34 12.90 -2.91
N LEU A 657 26.60 12.80 -1.80
CA LEU A 657 25.17 12.50 -1.83
C LEU A 657 24.35 13.61 -2.51
N GLN A 658 24.73 14.87 -2.29
CA GLN A 658 24.07 16.02 -2.91
C GLN A 658 24.28 16.05 -4.43
N GLU A 659 25.48 15.71 -4.91
CA GLU A 659 25.76 15.54 -6.34
C GLU A 659 24.97 14.38 -6.95
N LYS A 660 24.92 13.24 -6.27
CA LYS A 660 24.12 12.09 -6.70
C LYS A 660 22.62 12.41 -6.76
N LEU A 661 22.11 13.20 -5.82
CA LEU A 661 20.73 13.66 -5.81
C LEU A 661 20.45 14.57 -7.01
N GLN A 662 21.35 15.51 -7.32
CA GLN A 662 21.21 16.38 -8.50
C GLN A 662 21.21 15.56 -9.81
N TYR A 663 22.10 14.56 -9.92
CA TYR A 663 22.13 13.66 -11.08
C TYR A 663 20.83 12.88 -11.24
N LEU A 664 20.32 12.26 -10.16
CA LEU A 664 19.08 11.50 -10.20
C LEU A 664 17.85 12.40 -10.45
N ALA A 665 17.86 13.64 -9.95
CA ALA A 665 16.83 14.63 -10.25
C ALA A 665 16.82 15.01 -11.74
N ALA A 666 18.00 15.22 -12.35
CA ALA A 666 18.12 15.47 -13.78
C ALA A 666 17.64 14.28 -14.61
N GLN A 667 18.01 13.05 -14.22
CA GLN A 667 17.55 11.82 -14.88
C GLN A 667 16.03 11.67 -14.81
N ASN A 668 15.43 11.90 -13.63
CA ASN A 668 13.97 11.85 -13.46
C ASN A 668 13.25 12.89 -14.34
N LYS A 669 13.79 14.11 -14.43
CA LYS A 669 13.25 15.14 -15.33
C LYS A 669 13.30 14.71 -16.81
N GLY A 670 14.38 14.05 -17.22
CA GLY A 670 14.50 13.46 -18.55
C GLY A 670 13.45 12.37 -18.80
N LEU A 671 13.29 11.42 -17.87
CA LEU A 671 12.29 10.36 -17.98
C LEU A 671 10.85 10.89 -17.98
N GLN A 672 10.54 11.92 -17.18
CA GLN A 672 9.23 12.57 -17.20
C GLN A 672 8.93 13.22 -18.55
N THR A 673 9.93 13.80 -19.21
CA THR A 673 9.79 14.39 -20.55
C THR A 673 9.55 13.30 -21.60
N GLN A 674 10.25 12.17 -21.52
CA GLN A 674 10.01 11.03 -22.41
C GLN A 674 8.62 10.41 -22.21
N LEU A 675 8.14 10.35 -20.97
CA LEU A 675 6.80 9.86 -20.65
C LEU A 675 5.71 10.79 -21.22
N SER A 676 5.88 12.11 -21.10
CA SER A 676 4.91 13.07 -21.65
C SER A 676 4.88 13.03 -23.18
N GLU A 677 6.04 12.90 -23.84
CA GLU A 677 6.12 12.70 -25.29
C GLU A 677 5.46 11.40 -25.74
N SER A 678 5.67 10.30 -25.01
CA SER A 678 5.06 9.00 -25.33
C SER A 678 3.53 9.06 -25.18
N ARG A 679 3.04 9.73 -24.12
CA ARG A 679 1.59 9.97 -23.94
C ARG A 679 0.99 10.81 -25.07
N ARG A 680 1.70 11.86 -25.52
CA ARG A 680 1.26 12.66 -26.68
C ARG A 680 1.15 11.80 -27.94
N LYS A 681 2.18 10.99 -28.23
CA LYS A 681 2.17 10.07 -29.40
C LYS A 681 1.04 9.05 -29.32
N GLN A 682 0.75 8.52 -28.13
CA GLN A 682 -0.37 7.61 -27.92
C GLN A 682 -1.71 8.30 -28.22
N ALA A 683 -1.93 9.51 -27.69
CA ALA A 683 -3.15 10.27 -27.94
C ALA A 683 -3.34 10.60 -29.44
N GLU A 684 -2.26 10.91 -30.16
CA GLU A 684 -2.29 11.12 -31.61
C GLU A 684 -2.66 9.83 -32.37
N ALA A 685 -2.12 8.68 -31.96
CA ALA A 685 -2.45 7.39 -32.57
C ALA A 685 -3.91 6.98 -32.30
N GLU A 686 -4.40 7.20 -31.08
CA GLU A 686 -5.80 6.97 -30.72
C GLU A 686 -6.76 7.86 -31.53
N CYS A 687 -6.39 9.14 -31.76
CA CYS A 687 -7.19 10.03 -32.61
C CYS A 687 -7.26 9.51 -34.05
N LYS A 688 -6.12 9.13 -34.63
CA LYS A 688 -6.06 8.58 -36.00
C LYS A 688 -6.88 7.31 -36.15
N SER A 689 -6.82 6.40 -35.17
CA SER A 689 -7.63 5.18 -35.20
C SER A 689 -9.13 5.49 -35.13
N LYS A 690 -9.55 6.47 -34.32
CA LYS A 690 -10.94 6.93 -34.27
C LYS A 690 -11.39 7.53 -35.60
N GLU A 691 -10.54 8.31 -36.26
CA GLU A 691 -10.79 8.87 -37.59
C GLU A 691 -10.96 7.76 -38.65
N GLU A 692 -10.09 6.74 -38.65
CA GLU A 692 -10.20 5.59 -39.55
C GLU A 692 -11.50 4.80 -39.35
N VAL A 693 -11.89 4.56 -38.09
CA VAL A 693 -13.16 3.89 -37.76
C VAL A 693 -14.35 4.73 -38.22
N MET A 694 -14.32 6.05 -38.04
CA MET A 694 -15.37 6.94 -38.57
C MET A 694 -15.44 6.90 -40.09
N ALA A 695 -14.30 6.86 -40.80
CA ALA A 695 -14.26 6.77 -42.25
C ALA A 695 -14.82 5.44 -42.78
N VAL A 696 -14.63 4.32 -42.06
CA VAL A 696 -15.28 3.04 -42.39
C VAL A 696 -16.79 3.13 -42.22
N ARG A 697 -17.28 3.67 -41.09
CA ARG A 697 -18.71 3.83 -40.84
C ARG A 697 -19.42 4.72 -41.86
N LEU A 698 -18.75 5.79 -42.31
CA LEU A 698 -19.27 6.65 -43.38
C LEU A 698 -19.45 5.87 -44.69
N ARG A 699 -18.44 5.08 -45.08
CA ARG A 699 -18.52 4.23 -46.30
C ARG A 699 -19.61 3.16 -46.20
N GLU A 700 -19.78 2.56 -45.02
CA GLU A 700 -20.88 1.62 -44.76
C GLU A 700 -22.24 2.30 -44.87
N ALA A 701 -22.39 3.51 -44.32
CA ALA A 701 -23.61 4.31 -44.43
C ALA A 701 -23.94 4.66 -45.90
N ASP A 702 -22.94 5.07 -46.68
CA ASP A 702 -23.11 5.34 -48.12
C ASP A 702 -23.54 4.07 -48.88
N SER A 703 -22.96 2.92 -48.53
CA SER A 703 -23.33 1.63 -49.12
C SER A 703 -24.77 1.22 -48.77
N MET A 704 -25.19 1.43 -47.52
CA MET A 704 -26.57 1.18 -47.09
C MET A 704 -27.56 2.09 -47.82
N ALA A 705 -27.21 3.37 -48.03
CA ALA A 705 -28.03 4.31 -48.78
C ALA A 705 -28.21 3.86 -50.24
N ALA A 706 -27.13 3.44 -50.90
CA ALA A 706 -27.18 2.90 -52.26
C ALA A 706 -28.04 1.62 -52.35
N VAL A 707 -27.94 0.73 -51.35
CA VAL A 707 -28.79 -0.47 -51.28
C VAL A 707 -30.27 -0.09 -51.09
N ALA A 708 -30.58 0.91 -50.29
CA ALA A 708 -31.93 1.40 -50.11
C ALA A 708 -32.52 1.97 -51.41
N GLU A 709 -31.73 2.75 -52.16
CA GLU A 709 -32.13 3.28 -53.48
C GLU A 709 -32.39 2.16 -54.49
N MET A 710 -31.52 1.15 -54.56
CA MET A 710 -31.74 -0.01 -55.42
C MET A 710 -33.00 -0.78 -55.05
N ARG A 711 -33.27 -0.97 -53.75
CA ARG A 711 -34.50 -1.63 -53.28
C ARG A 711 -35.75 -0.85 -53.68
N GLN A 712 -35.72 0.47 -53.56
CA GLN A 712 -36.82 1.32 -54.02
C GLN A 712 -37.04 1.15 -55.53
N ARG A 713 -35.96 1.12 -56.32
CA ARG A 713 -36.07 0.94 -57.78
C ARG A 713 -36.61 -0.42 -58.18
N ILE A 714 -36.24 -1.48 -57.46
CA ILE A 714 -36.79 -2.82 -57.65
C ILE A 714 -38.30 -2.79 -57.37
N ALA A 715 -38.74 -2.20 -56.26
CA ALA A 715 -40.16 -2.10 -55.93
C ALA A 715 -40.95 -1.32 -57.00
N GLU A 716 -40.41 -0.21 -57.52
CA GLU A 716 -41.03 0.54 -58.63
C GLU A 716 -41.20 -0.33 -59.90
N LEU A 717 -40.17 -1.11 -60.25
CA LEU A 717 -40.22 -2.01 -61.41
C LEU A 717 -41.20 -3.18 -61.19
N GLU A 718 -41.31 -3.69 -59.97
CA GLU A 718 -42.28 -4.72 -59.62
C GLU A 718 -43.72 -4.22 -59.74
N ILE A 719 -43.99 -2.98 -59.31
CA ILE A 719 -45.29 -2.32 -59.51
C ILE A 719 -45.59 -2.19 -61.01
N GLN A 720 -44.64 -1.67 -61.81
CA GLN A 720 -44.84 -1.53 -63.26
C GLN A 720 -45.08 -2.88 -63.96
N ARG A 721 -44.38 -3.94 -63.53
CA ARG A 721 -44.61 -5.29 -64.04
C ARG A 721 -46.03 -5.76 -63.74
N GLU A 722 -46.51 -5.50 -62.52
CA GLU A 722 -47.84 -5.89 -62.07
C GLU A 722 -48.94 -5.09 -62.80
N GLU A 723 -48.74 -3.77 -62.98
CA GLU A 723 -49.60 -2.92 -63.81
C GLU A 723 -49.68 -3.45 -65.25
N GLY A 724 -48.54 -3.78 -65.86
CA GLY A 724 -48.49 -4.37 -67.20
C GLY A 724 -49.19 -5.73 -67.28
N ARG A 725 -49.10 -6.56 -66.23
CA ARG A 725 -49.82 -7.84 -66.13
C ARG A 725 -51.33 -7.62 -66.08
N ILE A 726 -51.80 -6.68 -65.25
CA ILE A 726 -53.22 -6.32 -65.13
C ILE A 726 -53.75 -5.78 -66.46
N GLN A 727 -52.99 -4.90 -67.13
CA GLN A 727 -53.38 -4.36 -68.42
C GLN A 727 -53.42 -5.44 -69.53
N GLY A 728 -52.50 -6.41 -69.47
CA GLY A 728 -52.54 -7.61 -70.31
C GLY A 728 -53.81 -8.43 -70.09
N GLN A 729 -54.24 -8.62 -68.84
CA GLN A 729 -55.49 -9.33 -68.53
C GLN A 729 -56.72 -8.58 -69.04
N LEU A 730 -56.78 -7.25 -68.90
CA LEU A 730 -57.88 -6.43 -69.44
C LEU A 730 -58.03 -6.57 -70.96
N ASN A 731 -56.91 -6.52 -71.71
CA ASN A 731 -56.96 -6.66 -73.16
C ASN A 731 -57.45 -8.06 -73.59
N HIS A 732 -57.11 -9.11 -72.82
CA HIS A 732 -57.60 -10.47 -73.08
C HIS A 732 -59.09 -10.62 -72.75
N SER A 733 -59.59 -9.95 -71.70
CA SER A 733 -61.03 -9.94 -71.40
C SER A 733 -61.82 -9.22 -72.48
N ASP A 734 -61.33 -8.09 -73.01
CA ASP A 734 -61.98 -7.36 -74.09
C ASP A 734 -62.02 -8.18 -75.38
N SER A 735 -60.89 -8.83 -75.71
CA SER A 735 -60.81 -9.78 -76.83
C SER A 735 -61.78 -10.96 -76.65
N SER A 736 -61.93 -11.46 -75.42
CA SER A 736 -62.83 -12.58 -75.10
C SER A 736 -64.31 -12.19 -75.13
N GLN A 737 -64.66 -10.94 -74.79
CA GLN A 737 -66.00 -10.38 -74.99
C GLN A 737 -66.31 -10.26 -76.48
N TYR A 738 -65.40 -9.70 -77.27
CA TYR A 738 -65.58 -9.56 -78.72
C TYR A 738 -65.77 -10.91 -79.43
N ILE A 739 -65.03 -11.94 -79.02
CA ILE A 739 -65.21 -13.31 -79.53
C ILE A 739 -66.59 -13.89 -79.16
N ARG A 740 -67.11 -13.56 -77.97
CA ARG A 740 -68.45 -13.99 -77.54
C ARG A 740 -69.54 -13.34 -78.40
N GLU A 741 -69.47 -12.04 -78.61
CA GLU A 741 -70.43 -11.32 -79.46
C GLU A 741 -70.46 -11.85 -80.91
N LEU A 742 -69.29 -12.16 -81.47
CA LEU A 742 -69.20 -12.79 -82.79
C LEU A 742 -69.82 -14.19 -82.84
N LYS A 743 -69.67 -14.98 -81.78
CA LYS A 743 -70.31 -16.31 -81.70
C LYS A 743 -71.83 -16.21 -81.64
N ASP A 744 -72.35 -15.26 -80.88
CA ASP A 744 -73.79 -15.03 -80.76
C ASP A 744 -74.39 -14.56 -82.10
N GLN A 745 -73.69 -13.68 -82.83
CA GLN A 745 -74.09 -13.29 -84.19
C GLN A 745 -74.09 -14.46 -85.18
N ILE A 746 -73.11 -15.38 -85.06
CA ILE A 746 -73.06 -16.59 -85.89
C ILE A 746 -74.21 -17.54 -85.55
N GLU A 747 -74.57 -17.69 -84.27
CA GLU A 747 -75.72 -18.47 -83.82
C GLU A 747 -77.03 -17.90 -84.37
N GLU A 748 -77.20 -16.58 -84.32
CA GLU A 748 -78.37 -15.87 -84.83
C GLU A 748 -78.52 -16.04 -86.35
N LEU A 749 -77.45 -15.84 -87.12
CA LEU A 749 -77.44 -16.10 -88.56
C LEU A 749 -77.70 -17.57 -88.90
N LYS A 750 -77.19 -18.51 -88.08
CA LYS A 750 -77.50 -19.94 -88.23
C LYS A 750 -78.97 -20.25 -87.95
N ALA A 751 -79.61 -19.54 -87.03
CA ALA A 751 -81.04 -19.69 -86.73
C ALA A 751 -81.91 -19.13 -87.87
N GLU A 752 -81.54 -18.00 -88.46
CA GLU A 752 -82.22 -17.44 -89.64
C GLU A 752 -82.11 -18.36 -90.87
N VAL A 753 -80.93 -18.93 -91.12
CA VAL A 753 -80.74 -19.89 -92.22
C VAL A 753 -81.56 -21.17 -92.01
N ARG A 754 -81.80 -21.59 -90.75
CA ARG A 754 -82.68 -22.72 -90.43
C ARG A 754 -84.16 -22.43 -90.69
N LEU A 755 -84.61 -21.17 -90.62
CA LEU A 755 -86.00 -20.81 -90.89
C LEU A 755 -86.36 -20.80 -92.40
N LEU A 756 -85.36 -20.68 -93.28
CA LEU A 756 -85.55 -20.55 -94.73
C LEU A 756 -85.52 -21.87 -95.52
N LYS A 757 -85.36 -23.03 -94.87
CA LYS A 757 -85.42 -24.35 -95.53
C LYS A 757 -86.49 -25.24 -94.89
N GLY A 758 -87.54 -25.56 -95.64
CA GLY A 758 -88.61 -26.50 -95.24
C GLY A 758 -88.14 -27.96 -95.06
N PRO A 759 -88.95 -28.86 -94.43
CA PRO A 759 -88.47 -30.09 -93.79
C PRO A 759 -88.79 -31.38 -94.61
N PRO A 760 -88.37 -32.59 -94.17
CA PRO A 760 -87.04 -33.22 -94.26
C PRO A 760 -87.14 -34.58 -95.03
N PRO A 761 -86.09 -35.45 -95.10
CA PRO A 761 -86.04 -36.54 -94.09
C PRO A 761 -84.64 -37.19 -93.81
N PHE A 762 -84.59 -37.87 -92.66
CA PHE A 762 -84.03 -39.21 -92.39
C PHE A 762 -82.55 -39.46 -91.98
N GLU A 763 -82.47 -40.26 -90.91
CA GLU A 763 -81.47 -41.24 -90.42
C GLU A 763 -80.32 -40.81 -89.47
N ASP A 764 -80.56 -41.03 -88.16
CA ASP A 764 -79.96 -42.03 -87.23
C ASP A 764 -78.54 -42.58 -87.50
N PRO A 765 -77.76 -43.09 -86.49
CA PRO A 765 -78.17 -43.49 -85.12
C PRO A 765 -77.21 -43.13 -83.94
N LEU A 766 -77.78 -43.16 -82.72
CA LEU A 766 -77.31 -43.82 -81.47
C LEU A 766 -75.83 -43.71 -81.04
N ALA A 767 -75.50 -43.07 -79.90
CA ALA A 767 -75.61 -43.50 -78.48
C ALA A 767 -74.25 -44.08 -77.94
N PHE A 768 -73.58 -43.41 -76.98
CA PHE A 768 -73.68 -43.57 -75.49
C PHE A 768 -73.13 -44.94 -75.01
N ASP A 769 -72.32 -45.10 -73.95
CA ASP A 769 -71.87 -44.23 -72.86
C ASP A 769 -70.76 -44.95 -72.06
N GLY A 770 -70.03 -44.26 -71.17
CA GLY A 770 -69.04 -44.95 -70.34
C GLY A 770 -68.17 -44.16 -69.36
N LEU A 771 -68.78 -43.27 -68.55
CA LEU A 771 -68.42 -42.94 -67.15
C LEU A 771 -67.09 -42.23 -66.81
N GLY A 772 -67.21 -41.10 -66.09
CA GLY A 772 -66.08 -40.57 -65.30
C GLY A 772 -66.12 -39.13 -64.77
N LEU A 773 -67.28 -38.59 -64.37
CA LEU A 773 -67.50 -37.45 -63.45
C LEU A 773 -66.74 -36.12 -63.66
N ALA A 774 -67.49 -35.17 -64.25
CA ALA A 774 -67.44 -33.71 -64.01
C ALA A 774 -67.71 -33.38 -62.51
N ARG A 775 -67.41 -32.20 -61.95
CA ARG A 775 -67.63 -30.81 -62.43
C ARG A 775 -66.61 -29.88 -61.73
N HIS A 776 -66.05 -28.82 -62.33
CA HIS A 776 -66.72 -27.57 -62.80
C HIS A 776 -67.51 -26.90 -61.65
N LEU A 777 -67.49 -25.61 -61.37
CA LEU A 777 -67.01 -24.34 -61.95
C LEU A 777 -66.95 -23.40 -60.72
N ASP A 778 -65.90 -22.61 -60.61
CA ASP A 778 -65.93 -21.15 -60.79
C ASP A 778 -66.32 -20.38 -59.52
N GLU A 779 -65.61 -19.27 -59.34
CA GLU A 779 -66.07 -17.96 -58.90
C GLU A 779 -67.07 -17.92 -57.73
N ASP A 780 -66.88 -17.16 -56.66
CA ASP A 780 -66.27 -15.84 -56.60
C ASP A 780 -66.34 -15.37 -55.13
N SER A 781 -65.53 -14.36 -54.84
CA SER A 781 -65.86 -13.26 -53.90
C SER A 781 -65.95 -13.52 -52.38
N LEU A 782 -65.06 -12.80 -51.68
CA LEU A 782 -64.97 -12.58 -50.22
C LEU A 782 -66.23 -11.93 -49.62
N PRO A 783 -66.48 -12.04 -48.30
CA PRO A 783 -66.04 -10.98 -47.38
C PRO A 783 -65.56 -11.52 -46.00
N SER A 784 -64.49 -10.94 -45.43
CA SER A 784 -64.52 -9.97 -44.33
C SER A 784 -64.78 -10.56 -42.93
N SER A 785 -63.81 -10.29 -42.04
CA SER A 785 -63.93 -10.11 -40.58
C SER A 785 -64.39 -11.32 -39.74
N ASP A 786 -63.54 -11.86 -38.88
CA ASP A 786 -63.16 -11.25 -37.60
C ASP A 786 -62.12 -12.13 -36.86
N GLU A 787 -61.55 -11.52 -35.82
CA GLU A 787 -60.69 -12.06 -34.75
C GLU A 787 -59.18 -12.24 -35.06
N GLU A 788 -58.49 -11.11 -34.83
CA GLU A 788 -57.25 -10.97 -34.03
C GLU A 788 -55.91 -11.57 -34.52
N LEU A 789 -55.10 -10.74 -35.19
CA LEU A 789 -53.78 -10.29 -34.69
C LEU A 789 -53.20 -9.21 -35.61
N LEU A 790 -53.00 -7.98 -35.10
CA LEU A 790 -52.21 -6.94 -35.78
C LEU A 790 -50.88 -6.73 -35.06
N GLY A 791 -49.80 -6.57 -35.84
CA GLY A 791 -48.60 -5.85 -35.42
C GLY A 791 -47.28 -6.50 -35.81
N VAL A 792 -46.80 -6.24 -37.03
CA VAL A 792 -45.40 -6.43 -37.43
C VAL A 792 -44.57 -5.24 -36.92
N GLY A 793 -43.36 -5.49 -36.42
CA GLY A 793 -42.40 -4.40 -36.24
C GLY A 793 -41.15 -4.75 -35.44
N VAL A 794 -40.06 -4.96 -36.17
CA VAL A 794 -38.64 -4.98 -35.78
C VAL A 794 -38.31 -4.14 -34.53
N GLY A 795 -37.61 -4.75 -33.54
CA GLY A 795 -36.66 -4.05 -32.67
C GLY A 795 -36.83 -4.17 -31.14
N ALA A 796 -35.75 -4.65 -30.51
CA ALA A 796 -35.29 -4.37 -29.14
C ALA A 796 -35.95 -5.04 -27.90
N ALA A 797 -35.07 -5.27 -26.92
CA ALA A 797 -35.31 -5.53 -25.49
C ALA A 797 -35.67 -6.96 -25.04
N LEU A 798 -34.69 -7.63 -24.42
CA LEU A 798 -34.91 -8.55 -23.30
C LEU A 798 -33.88 -8.25 -22.20
N GLN A 799 -34.35 -7.50 -21.20
CA GLN A 799 -33.99 -7.54 -19.77
C GLN A 799 -35.32 -7.96 -19.11
N ASP A 800 -35.48 -8.87 -18.15
CA ASP A 800 -34.59 -9.32 -17.09
C ASP A 800 -35.15 -10.61 -16.44
N ALA A 801 -34.28 -11.27 -15.66
CA ALA A 801 -34.56 -12.20 -14.55
C ALA A 801 -35.05 -13.64 -14.85
N LEU A 802 -34.18 -14.63 -14.58
CA LEU A 802 -34.28 -15.54 -13.41
C LEU A 802 -33.09 -16.53 -13.38
N TYR A 803 -32.22 -16.34 -12.39
CA TYR A 803 -31.25 -17.24 -11.72
C TYR A 803 -30.15 -18.02 -12.48
N PRO A 804 -28.91 -18.09 -11.92
CA PRO A 804 -27.74 -18.59 -12.62
C PRO A 804 -27.30 -20.00 -12.16
N LEU A 805 -26.79 -20.79 -13.11
CA LEU A 805 -25.88 -21.91 -12.82
C LEU A 805 -24.46 -21.52 -13.27
N SER A 806 -23.54 -21.67 -12.32
CA SER A 806 -22.15 -21.24 -12.26
C SER A 806 -21.23 -21.91 -13.30
N PRO A 807 -20.21 -21.18 -13.79
CA PRO A 807 -18.89 -21.78 -14.06
C PRO A 807 -17.79 -21.15 -13.21
N ARG A 808 -17.06 -22.02 -12.51
CA ARG A 808 -15.86 -21.72 -11.71
C ARG A 808 -14.64 -21.36 -12.59
N ASP A 809 -13.94 -20.34 -12.11
CA ASP A 809 -12.49 -20.16 -12.04
C ASP A 809 -11.64 -19.99 -13.31
N ALA A 810 -11.39 -18.72 -13.65
CA ALA A 810 -10.05 -18.24 -14.04
C ALA A 810 -10.00 -16.69 -14.05
N ARG A 811 -9.57 -16.03 -12.96
CA ARG A 811 -8.81 -14.74 -12.98
C ARG A 811 -8.08 -14.49 -11.65
N PHE A 812 -6.79 -14.82 -11.61
CA PHE A 812 -5.82 -14.20 -10.69
C PHE A 812 -4.95 -13.23 -11.50
N PHE A 813 -5.34 -11.96 -11.55
CA PHE A 813 -4.44 -10.84 -11.81
C PHE A 813 -5.10 -9.59 -11.25
N ARG A 814 -4.69 -9.17 -10.04
CA ARG A 814 -4.98 -7.82 -9.54
C ARG A 814 -3.69 -7.02 -9.64
N ARG A 815 -3.58 -6.25 -10.73
CA ARG A 815 -2.55 -5.23 -10.91
C ARG A 815 -2.91 -3.99 -10.08
N LEU A 816 -1.86 -3.40 -9.52
CA LEU A 816 -1.80 -2.04 -8.99
C LEU A 816 -2.48 -1.02 -9.91
N GLU A 817 -3.23 -0.10 -9.32
CA GLU A 817 -3.38 1.26 -9.84
C GLU A 817 -3.10 2.29 -8.73
N ARG A 818 -2.35 3.32 -9.11
CA ARG A 818 -2.24 4.67 -8.52
C ARG A 818 -2.42 5.64 -9.72
N PRO A 819 -2.47 6.97 -9.54
CA PRO A 819 -3.36 7.80 -8.72
C PRO A 819 -3.95 8.99 -9.55
N ALA A 820 -4.98 9.68 -9.05
CA ALA A 820 -5.36 11.08 -9.33
C ALA A 820 -6.61 11.38 -8.48
N LYS A 821 -6.93 12.57 -7.98
CA LYS A 821 -6.34 13.92 -7.90
C LYS A 821 -7.20 14.68 -6.86
N ASP A 822 -6.57 15.56 -6.11
CA ASP A 822 -7.06 16.81 -5.49
C ASP A 822 -8.58 17.00 -5.26
N SER A 823 -8.99 17.09 -3.99
CA SER A 823 -9.85 18.19 -3.51
C SER A 823 -9.86 18.27 -1.99
N GLU A 824 -9.86 19.51 -1.52
CA GLU A 824 -9.86 20.02 -0.15
C GLU A 824 -10.98 19.47 0.74
N GLY A 825 -10.77 19.44 2.05
CA GLY A 825 -11.86 19.25 3.02
C GLY A 825 -11.44 18.68 4.37
N SER A 826 -11.14 19.57 5.30
CA SER A 826 -11.08 19.40 6.76
C SER A 826 -12.18 18.48 7.33
N SER A 827 -11.82 17.56 8.24
CA SER A 827 -12.32 17.56 9.63
C SER A 827 -11.64 16.48 10.47
N ASP A 828 -11.08 16.89 11.60
CA ASP A 828 -10.66 16.07 12.72
C ASP A 828 -11.81 15.24 13.31
N SER A 829 -11.52 14.01 13.75
CA SER A 829 -11.93 13.44 15.04
C SER A 829 -11.51 11.96 15.14
N ASP A 830 -10.33 11.70 15.73
CA ASP A 830 -9.99 10.37 16.26
C ASP A 830 -10.36 10.32 17.75
N ALA A 831 -11.14 9.31 18.10
CA ALA A 831 -11.56 9.00 19.46
C ALA A 831 -10.48 8.19 20.18
N ASP A 832 -10.04 8.71 21.33
CA ASP A 832 -9.23 8.01 22.33
C ASP A 832 -10.03 6.84 22.93
N GLU A 833 -9.45 5.63 22.93
CA GLU A 833 -9.85 4.55 23.82
C GLU A 833 -8.67 4.16 24.72
N LEU A 834 -8.87 4.44 26.01
CA LEU A 834 -7.96 4.28 27.13
C LEU A 834 -7.71 2.80 27.45
N ALA A 835 -6.44 2.40 27.54
CA ALA A 835 -6.02 1.20 28.26
C ALA A 835 -5.00 1.56 29.36
N ALA A 836 -5.38 1.25 30.60
CA ALA A 836 -4.69 1.57 31.85
C ALA A 836 -3.36 0.80 32.05
N PRO A 837 -2.44 1.31 32.89
CA PRO A 837 -1.15 0.68 33.17
C PRO A 837 -1.21 -0.29 34.36
N TYR A 838 -0.57 -1.46 34.21
CA TYR A 838 -0.25 -2.33 35.33
C TYR A 838 1.16 -2.01 35.86
N SER A 839 1.22 -1.67 37.15
CA SER A 839 2.42 -1.55 37.96
C SER A 839 2.90 -2.90 38.49
N GLN A 840 4.23 -3.01 38.66
CA GLN A 840 4.99 -3.62 39.77
C GLN A 840 6.04 -4.70 39.41
N GLY A 841 7.23 -4.51 40.00
CA GLY A 841 8.22 -5.54 40.34
C GLY A 841 9.55 -5.38 39.59
N LEU A 842 10.50 -4.56 40.05
CA LEU A 842 11.49 -4.75 41.13
C LEU A 842 12.82 -5.43 40.68
N ASP A 843 13.88 -4.75 41.08
CA ASP A 843 15.23 -5.19 41.48
C ASP A 843 16.35 -5.46 40.46
N ASN A 844 17.46 -4.75 40.76
CA ASN A 844 18.85 -4.77 40.28
C ASN A 844 19.23 -4.13 38.95
#